data_AF-A0A316VXE2-F1
#
_entry.id   AF-A0A316VXE2-F1
#
_cell.length_a   1.000
_cell.length_b   1.000
_cell.length_c   1.000
_cell.angle_alpha   90.00
_cell.angle_beta   90.00
_cell.angle_gamma   90.00
#
_symmetry.space_group_name_H-M   'P 1'
#
loop_
_entity.id
_entity.type
_entity.pdbx_description
1 polymer ?
#
loop_
_entity_poly.entity_id
_entity_poly.type
_entity_poly.pdbx_seq_one_letter_code
_entity_poly.pdbx_strand_id
1 'polypeptide(L)'
;MNVTPPASPPPPPLPINSPLSLYQPCPPGLRGDDCSQAACNSTFQAPSQRFLASNTSLTGCSTCADGFRGINCNVCFGAQSCASLAKELGVGANNSSNPAVTSTSSALGQGLALSTLSCHAQPRVVPSSVHYGECSIDNPTLSSVFPGAQFTIAITKVGNDGPGDFAATGLAPWDAQAGTALSSVFLDGKQQFYCQASSCSASNTTTPVSQPDAKFGTDNWTCQDLTCHCIPGTTFCSKPGLQLDKLINGLDGNLSLPCDYGDPANPSARTTCAFKSATIMQFLGANGLRLNNCLFGGCVSQSALQTLWSQEAEAARLSVRGSGKLSGKVAGAVSAIAILIALVIALLMWGLFLRRRAMGQPRQDAPGALGLRWTSIEYKVRSSSGLRRREVLHKDSSTIELQEIDEDPEVLNNTGDVTVLHPMGGECEPGSLTVLMGASGAGKSSLVEILAGKAKDGLFRGSIAYTVASGALLGEPNTCDQRTLAFVDQDDALPGYLTVREALEAACQLALPENRTREERARIINDVLTVLGLIRVQHRLIGSAQKRGLSGGERRRVSIGCALVGRPRLLILDEPLSGLDAMAASAVMDLLRNLASGPHGTTILLTIHQPSSDLFMAPDHVMVLAHGHVVFDGVPEQAIDFCSRRGINLKPGQGVAETLLHLTKDGPESGKRSRGYSSFVPFFCTSLETGRESSVPGKRIIHEGVRTQVLTQVMVLCRRLWLQTKREPTGAVAHILGAVILGLFTGGAFFQVKLTIGGFQNRVGSMFFTLLLLAFSALSAVTGINAARTLMERERGSGMYGPLPWLVSHLAFDLFFLRAIPAVILTIIIYWMVGLAHDAARFFEFMLITIVFACDAGITNAILGVLFRNLSTAILCAGLLLIFQLGFAGFLLNVKTLPKVLRWLSWLCPIRYALEAVGTNELEGLSIVDNLSGVAINTPVSLVAPGLFGFTDNAYYRNLLVLALGFLLAHLLILGLAVHYLMRERR
;
A
#
# COMPACT_ATOMS: atom_id res chain seq x y z
N MET A 1 -14.85 -55.24 81.98
CA MET A 1 -13.96 -54.24 82.59
C MET A 1 -12.63 -54.30 81.87
N ASN A 2 -12.33 -53.33 81.03
CA ASN A 2 -10.98 -52.76 80.94
C ASN A 2 -11.07 -51.41 80.24
N VAL A 3 -10.52 -50.44 80.95
CA VAL A 3 -10.70 -49.00 80.81
C VAL A 3 -9.94 -48.49 79.59
N THR A 4 -10.62 -47.75 78.73
CA THR A 4 -10.00 -46.91 77.68
C THR A 4 -9.22 -45.77 78.35
N PRO A 5 -7.96 -45.49 77.96
CA PRO A 5 -7.25 -44.33 78.46
C PRO A 5 -7.81 -43.05 77.79
N PRO A 6 -7.76 -41.88 78.47
CA PRO A 6 -8.27 -40.63 77.92
C PRO A 6 -7.34 -40.10 76.83
N ALA A 7 -7.94 -39.42 75.85
CA ALA A 7 -7.25 -38.62 74.86
C ALA A 7 -6.33 -37.58 75.55
N SER A 8 -5.07 -37.56 75.15
CA SER A 8 -4.08 -36.57 75.58
C SER A 8 -4.46 -35.17 75.06
N PRO A 9 -4.28 -34.09 75.86
CA PRO A 9 -4.52 -32.72 75.41
C PRO A 9 -3.53 -32.30 74.32
N PRO A 10 -3.85 -31.28 73.50
CA PRO A 10 -2.89 -30.73 72.53
C PRO A 10 -1.63 -30.21 73.25
N PRO A 11 -0.44 -30.32 72.64
CA PRO A 11 0.79 -29.85 73.25
C PRO A 11 0.75 -28.32 73.44
N PRO A 12 1.44 -27.79 74.48
CA PRO A 12 1.52 -26.35 74.71
C PRO A 12 2.24 -25.65 73.55
N PRO A 13 1.89 -24.38 73.22
CA PRO A 13 2.67 -23.61 72.28
C PRO A 13 4.08 -23.39 72.86
N LEU A 14 5.10 -23.75 72.09
CA LEU A 14 6.50 -23.54 72.44
C LEU A 14 6.77 -22.04 72.66
N PRO A 15 7.72 -21.67 73.53
CA PRO A 15 7.95 -20.30 73.95
C PRO A 15 8.31 -19.39 72.77
N ILE A 16 7.53 -18.31 72.69
CA ILE A 16 7.69 -17.15 71.81
C ILE A 16 9.06 -16.52 72.08
N ASN A 17 9.98 -16.67 71.13
CA ASN A 17 11.01 -15.70 70.73
C ASN A 17 11.90 -16.28 69.61
N SER A 18 11.28 -16.64 68.48
CA SER A 18 12.01 -16.86 67.23
C SER A 18 11.49 -15.89 66.16
N PRO A 19 12.33 -15.32 65.28
CA PRO A 19 11.94 -14.31 64.29
C PRO A 19 11.15 -14.91 63.10
N LEU A 20 10.39 -15.97 63.36
CA LEU A 20 9.84 -16.91 62.39
C LEU A 20 8.30 -16.85 62.39
N SER A 21 7.71 -15.76 61.87
CA SER A 21 6.25 -15.62 61.80
C SER A 21 5.57 -16.64 60.86
N LEU A 22 6.31 -17.24 59.92
CA LEU A 22 5.83 -18.21 58.92
C LEU A 22 6.08 -19.69 59.29
N TYR A 23 6.73 -19.98 60.43
CA TYR A 23 7.14 -21.34 60.82
C TYR A 23 6.58 -21.77 62.19
N GLN A 24 5.34 -21.39 62.52
CA GLN A 24 4.70 -21.78 63.79
C GLN A 24 4.15 -23.22 63.79
N PRO A 25 4.68 -24.14 62.96
CA PRO A 25 5.59 -25.20 63.45
C PRO A 25 6.76 -25.52 62.49
N CYS A 26 7.75 -26.33 62.92
CA CYS A 26 8.88 -26.74 62.08
C CYS A 26 8.41 -27.31 60.71
N PRO A 27 9.12 -27.03 59.61
CA PRO A 27 8.78 -27.56 58.30
C PRO A 27 8.71 -29.08 58.24
N PRO A 28 7.86 -29.66 57.36
CA PRO A 28 7.96 -31.03 56.93
C PRO A 28 9.39 -31.35 56.51
N GLY A 29 9.98 -32.32 57.20
CA GLY A 29 11.38 -32.72 57.02
C GLY A 29 12.36 -32.11 58.02
N LEU A 30 11.93 -31.24 58.94
CA LEU A 30 12.77 -30.68 60.01
C LEU A 30 12.15 -30.92 61.39
N ARG A 31 12.98 -31.15 62.41
CA ARG A 31 12.58 -31.34 63.81
C ARG A 31 13.68 -30.82 64.76
N GLY A 32 13.36 -30.66 66.04
CA GLY A 32 14.25 -30.11 67.08
C GLY A 32 13.75 -28.78 67.61
N ASP A 33 14.29 -28.31 68.73
CA ASP A 33 13.82 -27.09 69.42
C ASP A 33 13.96 -25.83 68.56
N ASP A 34 14.95 -25.81 67.65
CA ASP A 34 15.22 -24.71 66.70
C ASP A 34 14.99 -25.10 65.23
N CYS A 35 14.28 -26.21 64.95
CA CYS A 35 14.04 -26.74 63.60
C CYS A 35 15.31 -26.93 62.73
N SER A 36 16.47 -27.17 63.35
CA SER A 36 17.78 -27.16 62.69
C SER A 36 18.30 -28.54 62.28
N GLN A 37 17.51 -29.59 62.52
CA GLN A 37 17.89 -30.98 62.26
C GLN A 37 16.91 -31.64 61.29
N ALA A 38 17.44 -32.40 60.34
CA ALA A 38 16.66 -33.20 59.41
C ALA A 38 15.83 -34.26 60.15
N ALA A 39 14.56 -34.35 59.81
CA ALA A 39 13.64 -35.37 60.29
C ALA A 39 13.50 -36.47 59.24
N CYS A 40 13.61 -37.72 59.67
CA CYS A 40 13.47 -38.91 58.85
C CYS A 40 12.03 -39.45 58.89
N ASN A 41 11.69 -40.23 57.85
CA ASN A 41 10.33 -40.65 57.44
C ASN A 41 9.58 -39.63 56.58
N SER A 42 8.59 -40.13 55.84
CA SER A 42 7.83 -39.35 54.87
C SER A 42 6.97 -38.26 55.54
N THR A 43 6.61 -37.27 54.74
CA THR A 43 5.74 -36.15 55.17
C THR A 43 4.30 -36.57 55.46
N PHE A 44 3.92 -37.82 55.15
CA PHE A 44 2.62 -38.40 55.47
C PHE A 44 2.49 -38.84 56.94
N GLN A 45 3.61 -39.08 57.63
CA GLN A 45 3.56 -39.34 59.07
C GLN A 45 3.41 -38.02 59.82
N ALA A 46 2.69 -38.07 60.94
CA ALA A 46 2.53 -36.90 61.81
C ALA A 46 3.91 -36.40 62.29
N PRO A 47 4.13 -35.07 62.45
CA PRO A 47 5.42 -34.52 62.86
C PRO A 47 6.03 -35.16 64.12
N SER A 48 5.19 -35.61 65.06
CA SER A 48 5.61 -36.29 66.29
C SER A 48 6.21 -37.69 66.08
N GLN A 49 5.83 -38.37 64.99
CA GLN A 49 6.27 -39.74 64.64
C GLN A 49 7.58 -39.78 63.83
N ARG A 50 8.05 -38.62 63.34
CA ARG A 50 9.29 -38.51 62.55
C ARG A 50 10.52 -38.41 63.44
N PHE A 51 11.49 -39.30 63.35
CA PHE A 51 12.69 -39.25 64.22
C PHE A 51 13.82 -38.40 63.61
N LEU A 52 14.78 -37.97 64.42
CA LEU A 52 15.93 -37.17 63.98
C LEU A 52 16.95 -38.02 63.22
N ALA A 53 17.58 -37.47 62.19
CA ALA A 53 18.66 -38.13 61.48
C ALA A 53 19.82 -38.48 62.44
N SER A 54 20.33 -39.72 62.37
CA SER A 54 21.45 -40.17 63.21
C SER A 54 22.73 -39.40 62.87
N ASN A 55 23.45 -38.95 63.90
CA ASN A 55 24.76 -38.26 63.77
C ASN A 55 25.86 -39.12 63.09
N THR A 56 25.62 -40.41 62.84
CA THR A 56 26.62 -41.34 62.29
C THR A 56 26.65 -41.45 60.77
N SER A 57 25.65 -40.94 60.04
CA SER A 57 25.66 -40.88 58.57
C SER A 57 25.72 -39.42 58.10
N LEU A 58 26.90 -38.98 57.66
CA LEU A 58 27.21 -37.63 57.15
C LEU A 58 26.48 -37.23 55.85
N THR A 59 25.39 -37.92 55.49
CA THR A 59 24.67 -37.77 54.21
C THR A 59 23.13 -37.75 54.35
N GLY A 60 22.57 -37.51 55.55
CA GLY A 60 21.12 -37.48 55.79
C GLY A 60 20.56 -38.80 56.33
N CYS A 61 19.24 -38.98 56.24
CA CYS A 61 18.54 -40.16 56.75
C CYS A 61 19.09 -41.48 56.17
N SER A 62 19.44 -42.44 57.03
CA SER A 62 20.06 -43.71 56.62
C SER A 62 19.13 -44.66 55.85
N THR A 63 17.81 -44.55 56.06
CA THR A 63 16.77 -45.35 55.40
C THR A 63 15.48 -44.54 55.26
N CYS A 64 15.00 -44.32 54.03
CA CYS A 64 13.70 -43.71 53.75
C CYS A 64 12.64 -44.78 53.45
N ALA A 65 11.35 -44.43 53.58
CA ALA A 65 10.25 -45.30 53.14
C ALA A 65 10.33 -45.58 51.63
N ASP A 66 9.85 -46.75 51.20
CA ASP A 66 9.92 -47.17 49.79
C ASP A 66 9.30 -46.13 48.86
N GLY A 67 10.10 -45.67 47.89
CA GLY A 67 9.68 -44.66 46.92
C GLY A 67 9.85 -43.20 47.34
N PHE A 68 10.47 -42.94 48.50
CA PHE A 68 10.87 -41.62 48.98
C PHE A 68 12.38 -41.52 49.12
N ARG A 69 12.93 -40.34 48.87
CA ARG A 69 14.37 -40.05 48.98
C ARG A 69 14.63 -38.63 49.43
N GLY A 70 15.92 -38.36 49.59
CA GLY A 70 16.47 -37.05 49.91
C GLY A 70 16.85 -36.88 51.37
N ILE A 71 17.52 -35.77 51.68
CA ILE A 71 18.09 -35.48 53.01
C ILE A 71 17.03 -35.58 54.14
N ASN A 72 15.78 -35.28 53.81
CA ASN A 72 14.61 -35.31 54.70
C ASN A 72 13.57 -36.39 54.34
N CYS A 73 13.89 -37.35 53.45
CA CYS A 73 12.96 -38.40 52.98
C CYS A 73 11.58 -37.90 52.47
N ASN A 74 11.53 -36.70 51.87
CA ASN A 74 10.29 -36.04 51.47
C ASN A 74 10.07 -35.98 49.94
N VAL A 75 11.07 -36.32 49.13
CA VAL A 75 10.97 -36.31 47.66
C VAL A 75 10.48 -37.67 47.17
N CYS A 76 9.28 -37.75 46.61
CA CYS A 76 8.78 -38.97 45.97
C CYS A 76 9.45 -39.18 44.60
N PHE A 77 9.61 -40.44 44.15
CA PHE A 77 10.16 -40.73 42.81
C PHE A 77 9.46 -41.85 42.04
N GLY A 78 8.66 -42.70 42.70
CA GLY A 78 7.88 -43.75 42.03
C GLY A 78 6.43 -43.33 41.80
N ALA A 79 5.86 -43.68 40.64
CA ALA A 79 4.50 -43.30 40.27
C ALA A 79 3.42 -43.74 41.28
N GLN A 80 3.64 -44.89 41.94
CA GLN A 80 2.72 -45.44 42.96
C GLN A 80 3.17 -45.20 44.41
N SER A 81 4.31 -44.56 44.64
CA SER A 81 4.89 -44.40 45.99
C SER A 81 3.98 -43.65 46.96
N CYS A 82 3.25 -42.65 46.45
CA CYS A 82 2.28 -41.89 47.23
C CYS A 82 1.03 -42.73 47.55
N ALA A 83 0.53 -43.52 46.59
CA ALA A 83 -0.64 -44.37 46.77
C ALA A 83 -0.38 -45.55 47.73
N SER A 84 0.80 -46.18 47.64
CA SER A 84 1.16 -47.31 48.51
C SER A 84 1.27 -46.88 49.97
N LEU A 85 1.91 -45.75 50.22
CA LEU A 85 2.12 -45.21 51.56
C LEU A 85 0.82 -44.64 52.18
N ALA A 86 -0.02 -43.97 51.38
CA ALA A 86 -1.33 -43.50 51.84
C ALA A 86 -2.24 -44.66 52.29
N LYS A 87 -2.18 -45.80 51.57
CA LYS A 87 -2.89 -47.03 51.91
C LYS A 87 -2.38 -47.66 53.21
N GLU A 88 -1.06 -47.65 53.44
CA GLU A 88 -0.44 -48.17 54.67
C GLU A 88 -0.83 -47.36 55.91
N LEU A 89 -0.95 -46.02 55.78
CA LEU A 89 -1.25 -45.10 56.87
C LEU A 89 -2.75 -44.89 57.13
N GLY A 90 -3.64 -45.50 56.34
CA GLY A 90 -5.10 -45.40 56.51
C GLY A 90 -5.69 -44.00 56.22
N VAL A 91 -4.97 -43.15 55.49
CA VAL A 91 -5.37 -41.79 55.13
C VAL A 91 -6.59 -41.85 54.19
N GLY A 92 -7.74 -41.33 54.62
CA GLY A 92 -9.00 -41.35 53.87
C GLY A 92 -10.00 -42.45 54.29
N ALA A 93 -9.68 -43.25 55.32
CA ALA A 93 -10.64 -44.16 55.94
C ALA A 93 -11.45 -43.43 57.03
N ASN A 94 -12.61 -42.86 56.67
CA ASN A 94 -13.53 -42.34 57.68
C ASN A 94 -14.19 -43.50 58.45
N ASN A 95 -13.68 -43.79 59.64
CA ASN A 95 -14.50 -44.34 60.73
C ASN A 95 -15.28 -43.17 61.36
N SER A 96 -16.50 -42.90 60.90
CA SER A 96 -17.50 -42.24 61.76
C SER A 96 -18.93 -42.47 61.29
N SER A 97 -19.70 -43.05 62.20
CA SER A 97 -21.15 -42.93 62.30
C SER A 97 -21.53 -41.46 62.52
N ASN A 98 -22.11 -40.80 61.52
CA ASN A 98 -23.07 -39.70 61.69
C ASN A 98 -23.78 -39.37 60.37
N PRO A 99 -25.13 -39.40 60.31
CA PRO A 99 -25.89 -39.09 59.11
C PRO A 99 -26.44 -37.65 59.20
N ALA A 100 -25.86 -36.68 58.50
CA ALA A 100 -26.53 -35.42 58.17
C ALA A 100 -25.67 -34.52 57.25
N VAL A 101 -25.61 -34.81 55.96
CA VAL A 101 -25.56 -33.76 54.91
C VAL A 101 -26.22 -34.33 53.64
N THR A 102 -27.38 -33.81 53.31
CA THR A 102 -28.12 -34.07 52.06
C THR A 102 -27.68 -33.13 50.95
N SER A 103 -27.68 -33.67 49.71
CA SER A 103 -27.79 -33.01 48.40
C SER A 103 -26.60 -32.14 47.95
N THR A 104 -25.99 -32.26 46.77
CA THR A 104 -26.33 -32.90 45.48
C THR A 104 -25.06 -32.92 44.62
N SER A 105 -24.57 -34.08 44.21
CA SER A 105 -23.94 -34.40 42.90
C SER A 105 -23.11 -35.69 42.98
N SER A 106 -23.44 -36.62 42.09
CA SER A 106 -22.64 -37.80 41.67
C SER A 106 -22.03 -38.70 42.76
N ALA A 107 -22.76 -39.78 43.05
CA ALA A 107 -22.36 -40.97 43.82
C ALA A 107 -21.29 -41.86 43.12
N LEU A 108 -20.23 -41.26 42.59
CA LEU A 108 -19.09 -41.96 41.98
C LEU A 108 -17.72 -41.50 42.52
N GLY A 109 -17.67 -40.51 43.43
CA GLY A 109 -16.41 -39.85 43.80
C GLY A 109 -15.73 -40.32 45.09
N GLN A 110 -16.43 -40.96 46.03
CA GLN A 110 -15.91 -41.09 47.42
C GLN A 110 -15.23 -42.44 47.73
N GLY A 111 -15.41 -43.47 46.89
CA GLY A 111 -14.68 -44.74 46.99
C GLY A 111 -13.37 -44.80 46.20
N LEU A 112 -13.08 -43.78 45.38
CA LEU A 112 -11.92 -43.72 44.47
C LEU A 112 -10.75 -42.90 45.02
N ALA A 113 -10.96 -42.08 46.06
CA ALA A 113 -9.97 -41.13 46.56
C ALA A 113 -8.67 -41.77 47.09
N LEU A 114 -8.73 -43.00 47.60
CA LEU A 114 -7.56 -43.71 48.14
C LEU A 114 -6.59 -44.20 47.05
N SER A 115 -7.07 -44.39 45.81
CA SER A 115 -6.30 -44.95 44.69
C SER A 115 -5.76 -43.88 43.72
N THR A 116 -5.91 -42.60 44.03
CA THR A 116 -5.69 -41.49 43.08
C THR A 116 -4.52 -40.58 43.42
N LEU A 117 -3.71 -40.86 44.45
CA LEU A 117 -2.48 -40.10 44.71
C LEU A 117 -1.34 -40.62 43.83
N SER A 118 -0.76 -39.74 43.03
CA SER A 118 0.38 -40.04 42.17
C SER A 118 1.56 -39.15 42.51
N CYS A 119 2.78 -39.66 42.30
CA CYS A 119 3.98 -38.84 42.46
C CYS A 119 4.19 -37.98 41.20
N HIS A 120 4.15 -36.66 41.37
CA HIS A 120 4.51 -35.71 40.33
C HIS A 120 6.00 -35.33 40.45
N ALA A 121 6.85 -36.05 39.72
CA ALA A 121 8.32 -35.89 39.75
C ALA A 121 8.81 -34.80 38.79
N GLN A 122 8.23 -33.60 38.85
CA GLN A 122 8.59 -32.45 38.01
C GLN A 122 8.74 -31.17 38.87
N PRO A 123 9.53 -30.17 38.42
CA PRO A 123 9.78 -28.95 39.20
C PRO A 123 8.55 -28.05 39.36
N ARG A 124 7.53 -28.25 38.51
CA ARG A 124 6.28 -27.50 38.51
C ARG A 124 5.37 -27.90 39.66
N VAL A 125 4.86 -26.90 40.36
CA VAL A 125 3.98 -27.06 41.52
C VAL A 125 2.52 -27.09 41.08
N VAL A 126 1.75 -28.03 41.61
CA VAL A 126 0.29 -28.07 41.42
C VAL A 126 -0.38 -27.18 42.49
N PRO A 127 -1.36 -26.32 42.14
CA PRO A 127 -1.90 -25.29 43.04
C PRO A 127 -2.32 -25.76 44.44
N SER A 128 -2.88 -26.95 44.58
CA SER A 128 -3.34 -27.52 45.85
C SER A 128 -2.37 -28.58 46.42
N SER A 129 -1.06 -28.37 46.28
CA SER A 129 -0.05 -29.37 46.66
C SER A 129 1.25 -28.74 47.17
N VAL A 130 2.08 -29.58 47.80
CA VAL A 130 3.44 -29.24 48.21
C VAL A 130 4.43 -30.07 47.42
N HIS A 131 5.41 -29.40 46.82
CA HIS A 131 6.49 -30.01 46.07
C HIS A 131 7.81 -29.88 46.83
N TYR A 132 8.52 -31.00 46.97
CA TYR A 132 9.83 -31.05 47.59
C TYR A 132 10.90 -31.23 46.52
N GLY A 133 12.01 -30.53 46.70
CA GLY A 133 13.16 -30.56 45.83
C GLY A 133 14.44 -30.71 46.61
N GLU A 134 15.40 -31.44 46.06
CA GLU A 134 16.76 -31.50 46.58
C GLU A 134 17.75 -31.30 45.43
N CYS A 135 18.72 -30.42 45.64
CA CYS A 135 19.77 -30.15 44.67
C CYS A 135 21.14 -30.13 45.33
N SER A 136 22.17 -30.49 44.57
CA SER A 136 23.56 -30.25 44.93
C SER A 136 23.96 -28.84 44.49
N ILE A 137 24.60 -28.09 45.38
CA ILE A 137 25.17 -26.79 45.03
C ILE A 137 26.53 -27.03 44.40
N ASP A 138 26.66 -26.75 43.11
CA ASP A 138 27.92 -26.90 42.37
C ASP A 138 28.44 -25.51 42.00
N ASN A 139 29.30 -24.97 42.87
CA ASN A 139 29.90 -23.65 42.67
C ASN A 139 31.43 -23.73 42.89
N PRO A 140 32.24 -23.38 41.87
CA PRO A 140 33.70 -23.51 41.95
C PRO A 140 34.32 -22.62 43.04
N THR A 141 33.67 -21.52 43.43
CA THR A 141 34.10 -20.64 44.52
C THR A 141 33.81 -21.23 45.90
N LEU A 142 32.72 -22.00 46.06
CA LEU A 142 32.43 -22.68 47.33
C LEU A 142 33.31 -23.92 47.51
N SER A 143 33.58 -24.65 46.42
CA SER A 143 34.44 -25.83 46.42
C SER A 143 35.91 -25.51 46.73
N SER A 144 36.38 -24.27 46.49
CA SER A 144 37.73 -23.83 46.85
C SER A 144 37.86 -23.43 48.33
N VAL A 145 36.79 -22.92 48.94
CA VAL A 145 36.78 -22.48 50.34
C VAL A 145 36.56 -23.66 51.30
N PHE A 146 35.80 -24.68 50.87
CA PHE A 146 35.50 -25.88 51.66
C PHE A 146 35.79 -27.16 50.85
N PRO A 147 37.07 -27.55 50.69
CA PRO A 147 37.44 -28.73 49.92
C PRO A 147 36.91 -30.01 50.58
N GLY A 148 36.16 -30.81 49.82
CA GLY A 148 35.62 -32.11 50.27
C GLY A 148 34.29 -32.06 51.01
N ALA A 149 33.71 -30.88 51.25
CA ALA A 149 32.43 -30.73 51.93
C ALA A 149 31.25 -30.88 50.94
N GLN A 150 30.16 -31.50 51.38
CA GLN A 150 28.95 -31.67 50.56
C GLN A 150 27.92 -30.57 50.84
N PHE A 151 27.59 -29.82 49.80
CA PHE A 151 26.58 -28.76 49.85
C PHE A 151 25.27 -29.21 49.22
N THR A 152 24.22 -29.28 50.04
CA THR A 152 22.89 -29.68 49.59
C THR A 152 21.90 -28.58 49.93
N ILE A 153 21.02 -28.25 48.99
CA ILE A 153 19.87 -27.38 49.23
C ILE A 153 18.59 -28.19 49.12
N ALA A 154 17.77 -28.13 50.15
CA ALA A 154 16.40 -28.64 50.11
C ALA A 154 15.45 -27.47 49.85
N ILE A 155 14.53 -27.66 48.91
CA ILE A 155 13.59 -26.65 48.44
C ILE A 155 12.18 -27.20 48.66
N THR A 156 11.30 -26.38 49.23
CA THR A 156 9.88 -26.69 49.36
C THR A 156 9.09 -25.60 48.68
N LYS A 157 8.20 -25.97 47.75
CA LYS A 157 7.30 -25.02 47.08
C LYS A 157 5.85 -25.38 47.45
N VAL A 158 5.08 -24.40 47.89
CA VAL A 158 3.66 -24.56 48.23
C VAL A 158 2.83 -23.88 47.16
N GLY A 159 1.86 -24.60 46.60
CA GLY A 159 0.95 -24.07 45.59
C GLY A 159 0.05 -22.95 46.13
N ASN A 160 -0.59 -22.23 45.21
CA ASN A 160 -1.39 -21.03 45.52
C ASN A 160 -2.69 -21.32 46.28
N ASP A 161 -3.14 -22.57 46.33
CA ASP A 161 -4.32 -23.01 47.09
C ASP A 161 -3.93 -23.72 48.41
N GLY A 162 -2.63 -23.71 48.76
CA GLY A 162 -2.10 -24.32 49.97
C GLY A 162 -1.85 -25.84 49.86
N PRO A 163 -1.46 -26.51 50.97
CA PRO A 163 -1.15 -27.95 51.00
C PRO A 163 -2.37 -28.88 50.80
N GLY A 164 -3.58 -28.34 50.67
CA GLY A 164 -4.83 -29.10 50.61
C GLY A 164 -5.30 -29.62 51.98
N ASP A 165 -6.43 -30.33 51.99
CA ASP A 165 -7.00 -30.94 53.20
C ASP A 165 -6.25 -32.24 53.57
N PHE A 166 -5.74 -32.33 54.81
CA PHE A 166 -5.02 -33.50 55.33
C PHE A 166 -5.82 -34.80 55.21
N ALA A 167 -7.13 -34.73 55.40
CA ALA A 167 -8.00 -35.91 55.30
C ALA A 167 -8.05 -36.47 53.87
N ALA A 168 -7.82 -35.62 52.86
CA ALA A 168 -7.87 -35.97 51.45
C ALA A 168 -6.49 -36.33 50.86
N THR A 169 -5.39 -35.73 51.35
CA THR A 169 -4.05 -35.89 50.77
C THR A 169 -3.04 -36.55 51.68
N GLY A 170 -3.29 -36.64 52.99
CA GLY A 170 -2.34 -37.13 53.99
C GLY A 170 -1.15 -36.20 54.26
N LEU A 171 -1.16 -34.98 53.72
CA LEU A 171 -0.10 -33.98 53.92
C LEU A 171 -0.43 -33.07 55.10
N ALA A 172 0.31 -33.21 56.21
CA ALA A 172 0.00 -32.51 57.46
C ALA A 172 -0.11 -30.99 57.22
N PRO A 173 -1.20 -30.33 57.68
CA PRO A 173 -1.34 -28.89 57.53
C PRO A 173 -0.38 -28.21 58.49
N TRP A 174 0.23 -27.14 58.00
CA TRP A 174 1.11 -26.21 58.71
C TRP A 174 0.70 -24.82 58.28
N ASP A 175 0.92 -23.81 59.13
CA ASP A 175 0.50 -22.42 58.88
C ASP A 175 1.36 -21.72 57.81
N ALA A 176 1.54 -22.36 56.65
CA ALA A 176 2.21 -21.79 55.49
C ALA A 176 1.20 -21.01 54.64
N GLN A 177 1.50 -19.75 54.36
CA GLN A 177 0.74 -18.96 53.39
C GLN A 177 0.83 -19.63 52.01
N ALA A 178 -0.29 -19.71 51.31
CA ALA A 178 -0.34 -20.29 49.97
C ALA A 178 0.56 -19.49 49.00
N GLY A 179 1.22 -20.16 48.06
CA GLY A 179 2.16 -19.51 47.14
C GLY A 179 3.46 -19.07 47.84
N THR A 180 4.07 -19.96 48.62
CA THR A 180 5.35 -19.73 49.31
C THR A 180 6.44 -20.69 48.83
N ALA A 181 7.70 -20.26 48.96
CA ALA A 181 8.87 -21.11 48.74
C ALA A 181 9.81 -21.05 49.94
N LEU A 182 10.26 -22.22 50.40
CA LEU A 182 11.22 -22.37 51.48
C LEU A 182 12.47 -23.05 50.94
N SER A 183 13.64 -22.61 51.37
CA SER A 183 14.90 -23.26 51.01
C SER A 183 15.82 -23.35 52.22
N SER A 184 16.36 -24.53 52.48
CA SER A 184 17.29 -24.80 53.58
C SER A 184 18.59 -25.37 53.03
N VAL A 185 19.72 -24.79 53.44
CA VAL A 185 21.04 -25.20 52.98
C VAL A 185 21.76 -25.98 54.07
N PHE A 186 22.30 -27.13 53.69
CA PHE A 186 23.01 -28.07 54.56
C PHE A 186 24.48 -28.18 54.14
N LEU A 187 25.34 -28.32 55.15
CA LEU A 187 26.75 -28.64 55.02
C LEU A 187 27.02 -29.91 55.81
N ASP A 188 27.43 -30.98 55.12
CA ASP A 188 27.70 -32.31 55.71
C ASP A 188 26.56 -32.78 56.65
N GLY A 189 25.31 -32.57 56.23
CA GLY A 189 24.10 -32.95 56.97
C GLY A 189 23.61 -31.96 58.04
N LYS A 190 24.38 -30.92 58.37
CA LYS A 190 23.97 -29.88 59.35
C LYS A 190 23.45 -28.63 58.64
N GLN A 191 22.23 -28.20 58.97
CA GLN A 191 21.64 -26.99 58.41
C GLN A 191 22.45 -25.75 58.81
N GLN A 192 22.78 -24.90 57.84
CA GLN A 192 23.57 -23.68 58.05
C GLN A 192 22.69 -22.43 58.10
N PHE A 193 21.77 -22.30 57.13
CA PHE A 193 20.83 -21.19 57.04
C PHE A 193 19.58 -21.64 56.27
N TYR A 194 18.52 -20.83 56.34
CA TYR A 194 17.30 -21.03 55.57
C TYR A 194 16.80 -19.70 55.00
N CYS A 195 15.99 -19.79 53.96
CA CYS A 195 15.29 -18.67 53.37
C CYS A 195 13.82 -19.00 53.15
N GLN A 196 12.98 -17.99 53.27
CA GLN A 196 11.56 -18.05 52.99
C GLN A 196 11.21 -16.95 51.97
N ALA A 197 10.27 -17.23 51.08
CA ALA A 197 9.74 -16.25 50.14
C ALA A 197 8.21 -16.41 50.00
N SER A 198 7.49 -15.29 49.98
CA SER A 198 6.05 -15.21 49.75
C SER A 198 5.69 -14.60 48.39
N SER A 199 4.40 -14.64 48.07
CA SER A 199 3.84 -14.09 46.82
C SER A 199 4.43 -14.74 45.57
N CYS A 200 4.61 -16.06 45.61
CA CYS A 200 5.24 -16.80 44.55
C CYS A 200 4.27 -17.17 43.42
N SER A 201 4.79 -17.19 42.18
CA SER A 201 4.04 -17.66 41.01
C SER A 201 4.92 -18.44 40.04
N ALA A 202 4.35 -19.49 39.43
CA ALA A 202 4.97 -20.25 38.34
C ALA A 202 4.74 -19.56 37.00
N SER A 203 5.80 -19.46 36.21
CA SER A 203 5.75 -19.09 34.79
C SER A 203 6.47 -20.14 33.96
N ASN A 204 5.85 -20.58 32.86
CA ASN A 204 6.46 -21.53 31.93
C ASN A 204 7.10 -20.76 30.77
N THR A 205 8.36 -21.07 30.46
CA THR A 205 9.06 -20.56 29.28
C THR A 205 9.61 -21.71 28.45
N THR A 206 9.31 -21.70 27.15
CA THR A 206 9.86 -22.65 26.17
C THR A 206 11.34 -22.37 25.84
N THR A 207 11.83 -21.18 26.22
CA THR A 207 13.24 -20.82 26.12
C THR A 207 14.00 -21.29 27.35
N PRO A 208 15.14 -21.97 27.19
CA PRO A 208 15.99 -22.34 28.32
C PRO A 208 16.49 -21.12 29.10
N VAL A 209 16.25 -21.09 30.42
CA VAL A 209 16.73 -19.99 31.31
C VAL A 209 17.94 -20.39 32.17
N SER A 210 18.12 -21.69 32.43
CA SER A 210 19.24 -22.24 33.21
C SER A 210 20.38 -22.81 32.36
N GLN A 211 20.08 -23.46 31.24
CA GLN A 211 21.06 -24.01 30.28
C GLN A 211 20.55 -23.93 28.84
N PRO A 212 21.35 -23.52 27.84
CA PRO A 212 20.90 -23.32 26.45
C PRO A 212 20.34 -24.57 25.73
N ASP A 213 20.47 -25.77 26.32
CA ASP A 213 20.10 -27.07 25.72
C ASP A 213 18.82 -27.70 26.31
N ALA A 214 18.02 -26.98 27.12
CA ALA A 214 16.82 -27.54 27.74
C ALA A 214 15.75 -27.92 26.69
N LYS A 215 15.60 -29.23 26.43
CA LYS A 215 14.67 -29.76 25.41
C LYS A 215 13.19 -29.65 25.77
N PHE A 216 12.87 -29.60 27.06
CA PHE A 216 11.49 -29.67 27.57
C PHE A 216 11.00 -28.36 28.21
N GLY A 217 11.77 -27.26 28.07
CA GLY A 217 11.47 -25.95 28.64
C GLY A 217 11.94 -25.78 30.09
N THR A 218 11.61 -24.64 30.68
CA THR A 218 12.00 -24.28 32.05
C THR A 218 10.76 -23.78 32.83
N ASP A 219 10.56 -24.31 34.05
CA ASP A 219 9.63 -23.78 35.04
C ASP A 219 10.34 -22.69 35.84
N ASN A 220 9.87 -21.45 35.73
CA ASN A 220 10.43 -20.32 36.47
C ASN A 220 9.49 -19.92 37.61
N TRP A 221 9.93 -20.23 38.84
CA TRP A 221 9.24 -19.87 40.06
C TRP A 221 9.74 -18.52 40.57
N THR A 222 8.88 -17.51 40.58
CA THR A 222 9.24 -16.13 40.96
C THR A 222 8.49 -15.69 42.21
N CYS A 223 9.19 -15.09 43.17
CA CYS A 223 8.65 -14.61 44.45
C CYS A 223 9.14 -13.18 44.75
N GLN A 224 8.41 -12.42 45.54
CA GLN A 224 8.71 -11.00 45.80
C GLN A 224 9.43 -10.75 47.13
N ASP A 225 9.08 -11.48 48.19
CA ASP A 225 9.56 -11.16 49.54
C ASP A 225 10.54 -12.23 50.06
N LEU A 226 11.73 -12.34 49.47
CA LEU A 226 12.78 -13.23 49.99
C LEU A 226 13.33 -12.69 51.31
N THR A 227 13.40 -13.55 52.32
CA THR A 227 14.09 -13.29 53.58
C THR A 227 14.91 -14.51 53.97
N CYS A 228 16.18 -14.31 54.29
CA CYS A 228 17.11 -15.36 54.69
C CYS A 228 17.61 -15.15 56.12
N HIS A 229 17.80 -16.25 56.85
CA HIS A 229 18.24 -16.24 58.24
C HIS A 229 19.36 -17.25 58.47
N CYS A 230 20.48 -16.74 58.97
CA CYS A 230 21.66 -17.51 59.33
C CYS A 230 21.51 -18.14 60.73
N ILE A 231 21.74 -19.45 60.88
CA ILE A 231 21.62 -20.13 62.18
C ILE A 231 22.88 -19.87 63.02
N PRO A 232 22.77 -19.25 64.22
CA PRO A 232 23.93 -18.97 65.07
C PRO A 232 24.62 -20.27 65.53
N GLY A 233 25.95 -20.25 65.61
CA GLY A 233 26.77 -21.42 66.01
C GLY A 233 27.10 -22.40 64.87
N THR A 234 26.72 -22.10 63.62
CA THR A 234 27.05 -22.91 62.44
C THR A 234 28.30 -22.39 61.72
N THR A 235 28.88 -23.22 60.83
CA THR A 235 30.14 -22.94 60.13
C THR A 235 30.07 -21.65 59.31
N PHE A 236 28.91 -21.35 58.72
CA PHE A 236 28.71 -20.13 57.92
C PHE A 236 28.45 -18.88 58.75
N CYS A 237 27.82 -19.03 59.93
CA CYS A 237 27.31 -17.88 60.69
C CYS A 237 28.17 -17.53 61.91
N SER A 238 29.12 -18.39 62.33
CA SER A 238 29.85 -18.16 63.58
C SER A 238 31.32 -18.63 63.58
N LYS A 239 31.89 -19.01 62.42
CA LYS A 239 33.31 -19.39 62.35
C LYS A 239 34.21 -18.15 62.25
N PRO A 240 35.24 -17.98 63.11
CA PRO A 240 36.18 -16.87 62.99
C PRO A 240 37.00 -17.03 61.70
N GLY A 241 36.94 -16.02 60.81
CA GLY A 241 37.65 -15.97 59.53
C GLY A 241 36.76 -15.89 58.27
N LEU A 242 35.47 -16.25 58.38
CA LEU A 242 34.52 -16.17 57.27
C LEU A 242 33.13 -15.74 57.79
N GLN A 243 32.92 -14.44 57.97
CA GLN A 243 31.66 -13.87 58.45
C GLN A 243 30.67 -13.70 57.28
N LEU A 244 29.90 -14.75 56.99
CA LEU A 244 28.82 -14.72 55.98
C LEU A 244 27.47 -14.33 56.59
N ASP A 245 27.41 -14.11 57.90
CA ASP A 245 26.21 -13.74 58.66
C ASP A 245 25.52 -12.49 58.11
N LYS A 246 26.28 -11.41 57.85
CA LYS A 246 25.74 -10.16 57.30
C LYS A 246 25.30 -10.29 55.84
N LEU A 247 25.98 -11.13 55.07
CA LEU A 247 25.62 -11.37 53.67
C LEU A 247 24.34 -12.21 53.57
N ILE A 248 24.25 -13.29 54.34
CA ILE A 248 23.11 -14.21 54.34
C ILE A 248 21.87 -13.51 54.88
N ASN A 249 21.97 -12.80 56.00
CA ASN A 249 20.84 -12.05 56.55
C ASN A 249 20.45 -10.83 55.69
N GLY A 250 21.33 -10.37 54.79
CA GLY A 250 21.08 -9.30 53.83
C GLY A 250 20.57 -9.76 52.46
N LEU A 251 20.27 -11.07 52.29
CA LEU A 251 19.60 -11.57 51.09
C LEU A 251 18.11 -11.25 51.18
N ASP A 252 17.70 -10.13 50.59
CA ASP A 252 16.32 -9.67 50.51
C ASP A 252 15.86 -9.43 49.05
N GLY A 253 14.55 -9.20 48.87
CA GLY A 253 13.95 -8.82 47.59
C GLY A 253 13.47 -10.00 46.72
N ASN A 254 13.47 -9.82 45.40
CA ASN A 254 12.84 -10.77 44.49
C ASN A 254 13.70 -12.03 44.27
N LEU A 255 13.06 -13.20 44.40
CA LEU A 255 13.63 -14.51 44.09
C LEU A 255 13.14 -14.99 42.72
N SER A 256 14.04 -15.48 41.88
CA SER A 256 13.74 -16.26 40.68
C SER A 256 14.46 -17.59 40.75
N LEU A 257 13.72 -18.68 40.58
CA LEU A 257 14.21 -20.06 40.58
C LEU A 257 13.76 -20.76 39.28
N PRO A 258 14.43 -20.50 38.13
CA PRO A 258 14.28 -21.30 36.92
C PRO A 258 14.83 -22.72 37.15
N CYS A 259 14.01 -23.71 36.80
CA CYS A 259 14.31 -25.14 36.85
C CYS A 259 13.90 -25.82 35.54
N ASP A 260 14.82 -26.50 34.89
CA ASP A 260 14.54 -27.20 33.63
C ASP A 260 13.68 -28.44 33.85
N TYR A 261 12.75 -28.72 32.92
CA TYR A 261 11.95 -29.94 32.98
C TYR A 261 12.82 -31.18 32.72
N GLY A 262 12.65 -32.19 33.58
CA GLY A 262 13.28 -33.50 33.40
C GLY A 262 12.49 -34.35 32.41
N ASP A 263 13.16 -35.26 31.72
CA ASP A 263 12.50 -36.19 30.79
C ASP A 263 11.39 -36.99 31.51
N PRO A 264 10.10 -36.79 31.16
CA PRO A 264 9.00 -37.46 31.84
C PRO A 264 8.99 -38.98 31.64
N ALA A 265 9.71 -39.50 30.63
CA ALA A 265 9.84 -40.93 30.40
C ALA A 265 10.90 -41.60 31.30
N ASN A 266 11.77 -40.80 31.96
CA ASN A 266 12.85 -41.30 32.78
C ASN A 266 12.74 -40.79 34.23
N PRO A 267 12.31 -41.62 35.21
CA PRO A 267 12.12 -41.20 36.61
C PRO A 267 13.42 -40.85 37.35
N SER A 268 14.57 -41.14 36.74
CA SER A 268 15.91 -40.78 37.24
C SER A 268 16.47 -39.53 36.56
N ALA A 269 15.71 -38.87 35.68
CA ALA A 269 16.13 -37.65 35.01
C ALA A 269 16.46 -36.56 36.04
N ARG A 270 17.66 -36.00 35.93
CA ARG A 270 18.14 -34.94 36.81
C ARG A 270 17.85 -33.61 36.15
N THR A 271 17.37 -32.66 36.95
CA THR A 271 17.07 -31.30 36.50
C THR A 271 18.19 -30.35 36.92
N THR A 272 18.32 -29.24 36.20
CA THR A 272 19.22 -28.14 36.54
C THR A 272 18.39 -26.92 36.90
N CYS A 273 18.74 -26.28 38.01
CA CYS A 273 18.08 -25.06 38.45
C CYS A 273 19.12 -23.95 38.69
N ALA A 274 18.65 -22.71 38.77
CA ALA A 274 19.49 -21.60 39.22
C ALA A 274 18.74 -20.76 40.24
N PHE A 275 19.35 -20.52 41.40
CA PHE A 275 18.82 -19.61 42.40
C PHE A 275 19.31 -18.19 42.10
N LYS A 276 18.40 -17.29 41.73
CA LYS A 276 18.70 -15.92 41.31
C LYS A 276 18.01 -14.92 42.24
N SER A 277 18.80 -14.05 42.86
CA SER A 277 18.37 -12.81 43.50
C SER A 277 19.29 -11.68 43.04
N ALA A 278 18.86 -10.42 43.19
CA ALA A 278 19.66 -9.27 42.76
C ALA A 278 21.07 -9.28 43.39
N THR A 279 21.14 -9.52 44.69
CA THR A 279 22.38 -9.59 45.49
C THR A 279 23.28 -10.75 45.06
N ILE A 280 22.70 -11.92 44.77
CA ILE A 280 23.47 -13.10 44.32
C ILE A 280 23.98 -12.90 42.90
N MET A 281 23.20 -12.29 42.01
CA MET A 281 23.63 -12.01 40.65
C MET A 281 24.75 -10.97 40.60
N GLN A 282 24.78 -10.03 41.55
CA GLN A 282 25.88 -9.08 41.69
C GLN A 282 27.19 -9.74 42.12
N PHE A 283 27.13 -10.78 42.97
CA PHE A 283 28.33 -11.45 43.50
C PHE A 283 28.80 -12.65 42.65
N LEU A 284 27.88 -13.45 42.11
CA LEU A 284 28.17 -14.68 41.35
C LEU A 284 27.93 -14.55 39.83
N GLY A 285 27.52 -13.37 39.35
CA GLY A 285 27.21 -13.08 37.95
C GLY A 285 25.77 -13.38 37.54
N ALA A 286 25.41 -13.03 36.30
CA ALA A 286 24.03 -13.08 35.78
C ALA A 286 23.36 -14.47 35.81
N ASN A 287 24.13 -15.54 35.97
CA ASN A 287 23.62 -16.90 36.06
C ASN A 287 23.16 -17.31 37.47
N GLY A 288 23.42 -16.50 38.51
CA GLY A 288 23.06 -16.82 39.90
C GLY A 288 23.79 -18.03 40.47
N LEU A 289 23.29 -18.57 41.59
CA LEU A 289 23.81 -19.79 42.21
C LEU A 289 23.27 -21.01 41.45
N ARG A 290 24.16 -21.73 40.76
CA ARG A 290 23.80 -22.92 39.98
C ARG A 290 23.56 -24.14 40.87
N LEU A 291 22.47 -24.85 40.58
CA LEU A 291 22.03 -26.04 41.27
C LEU A 291 22.00 -27.21 40.29
N ASN A 292 22.80 -28.23 40.57
CA ASN A 292 22.95 -29.43 39.74
C ASN A 292 22.34 -30.64 40.44
N ASN A 293 22.03 -31.68 39.67
CA ASN A 293 21.43 -32.92 40.17
C ASN A 293 20.12 -32.69 40.95
N CYS A 294 19.30 -31.73 40.51
CA CYS A 294 18.04 -31.43 41.18
C CYS A 294 17.01 -32.54 40.96
N LEU A 295 16.42 -32.99 42.06
CA LEU A 295 15.36 -33.99 42.11
C LEU A 295 14.12 -33.34 42.71
N PHE A 296 12.99 -33.41 42.02
CA PHE A 296 11.71 -32.89 42.50
C PHE A 296 10.68 -34.01 42.62
N GLY A 297 9.76 -33.87 43.57
CA GLY A 297 8.67 -34.82 43.80
C GLY A 297 7.66 -34.28 44.79
N GLY A 298 6.39 -34.29 44.39
CA GLY A 298 5.24 -34.00 45.26
C GLY A 298 4.16 -35.06 45.08
N CYS A 299 3.46 -35.41 46.15
CA CYS A 299 2.30 -36.30 46.07
C CYS A 299 1.05 -35.49 45.77
N VAL A 300 0.41 -35.77 44.64
CA VAL A 300 -0.68 -34.97 44.10
C VAL A 300 -1.87 -35.87 43.76
N SER A 301 -3.08 -35.39 43.99
CA SER A 301 -4.30 -36.09 43.58
C SER A 301 -4.46 -36.06 42.06
N GLN A 302 -4.95 -37.16 41.49
CA GLN A 302 -5.17 -37.28 40.05
C GLN A 302 -6.12 -36.20 39.51
N SER A 303 -7.09 -35.76 40.30
CA SER A 303 -8.00 -34.67 39.95
C SER A 303 -7.27 -33.33 39.83
N ALA A 304 -6.37 -32.99 40.75
CA ALA A 304 -5.59 -31.76 40.69
C ALA A 304 -4.63 -31.75 39.47
N LEU A 305 -4.04 -32.90 39.15
CA LEU A 305 -3.21 -33.11 37.95
C LEU A 305 -4.01 -32.93 36.65
N GLN A 306 -5.21 -33.53 36.56
CA GLN A 306 -6.10 -33.34 35.41
C GLN A 306 -6.52 -31.88 35.24
N THR A 307 -6.80 -31.19 36.34
CA THR A 307 -7.17 -29.77 36.34
C THR A 307 -6.02 -28.92 35.81
N LEU A 308 -4.79 -29.16 36.27
CA LEU A 308 -3.59 -28.48 35.79
C LEU A 308 -3.38 -28.66 34.29
N TRP A 309 -3.42 -29.91 33.80
CA TRP A 309 -3.25 -30.19 32.37
C TRP A 309 -4.38 -29.64 31.51
N SER A 310 -5.61 -29.60 32.02
CA SER A 310 -6.73 -28.97 31.30
C SER A 310 -6.55 -27.46 31.12
N GLN A 311 -6.08 -26.77 32.17
CA GLN A 311 -5.78 -25.33 32.11
C GLN A 311 -4.61 -25.04 31.17
N GLU A 312 -3.57 -25.89 31.17
CA GLU A 312 -2.46 -25.79 30.23
C GLU A 312 -2.88 -26.03 28.79
N ALA A 313 -3.75 -27.01 28.54
CA ALA A 313 -4.28 -27.28 27.21
C ALA A 313 -5.14 -26.12 26.70
N GLU A 314 -5.93 -25.47 27.57
CA GLU A 314 -6.70 -24.27 27.26
C GLU A 314 -5.77 -23.08 26.95
N ALA A 315 -4.72 -22.87 27.76
CA ALA A 315 -3.71 -21.83 27.57
C ALA A 315 -2.88 -22.05 26.28
N ALA A 316 -2.54 -23.30 25.96
CA ALA A 316 -1.87 -23.67 24.71
C ALA A 316 -2.81 -23.50 23.50
N ARG A 317 -4.10 -23.81 23.64
CA ARG A 317 -5.10 -23.49 22.60
C ARG A 317 -5.24 -21.98 22.40
N LEU A 318 -5.18 -21.19 23.47
CA LEU A 318 -5.21 -19.72 23.41
C LEU A 318 -3.92 -19.13 22.83
N SER A 319 -2.74 -19.73 23.07
CA SER A 319 -1.47 -19.30 22.45
C SER A 319 -1.39 -19.68 20.96
N VAL A 320 -1.92 -20.85 20.56
CA VAL A 320 -2.05 -21.25 19.15
C VAL A 320 -3.12 -20.43 18.43
N ARG A 321 -4.22 -20.06 19.11
CA ARG A 321 -5.23 -19.11 18.57
C ARG A 321 -4.74 -17.65 18.60
N GLY A 322 -3.69 -17.36 19.36
CA GLY A 322 -2.91 -16.12 19.33
C GLY A 322 -1.87 -16.06 18.21
N SER A 323 -1.47 -17.22 17.67
CA SER A 323 -0.63 -17.33 16.46
C SER A 323 -1.46 -17.49 15.17
N GLY A 324 -2.73 -17.88 15.28
CA GLY A 324 -3.69 -18.03 14.17
C GLY A 324 -4.76 -16.93 14.06
N LYS A 325 -4.66 -15.84 14.81
CA LYS A 325 -5.34 -14.59 14.47
C LYS A 325 -4.36 -13.76 13.67
N LEU A 326 -4.68 -13.47 12.40
CA LEU A 326 -4.17 -12.28 11.73
C LEU A 326 -4.24 -11.16 12.77
N SER A 327 -3.07 -10.67 13.18
CA SER A 327 -2.91 -9.60 14.14
C SER A 327 -3.97 -8.54 13.88
N GLY A 328 -4.58 -7.96 14.93
CA GLY A 328 -5.52 -6.85 14.78
C GLY A 328 -4.96 -5.68 13.96
N LYS A 329 -3.65 -5.67 13.70
CA LYS A 329 -2.95 -4.77 12.78
C LYS A 329 -3.03 -5.18 11.29
N VAL A 330 -3.00 -6.48 10.96
CA VAL A 330 -3.24 -7.00 9.59
C VAL A 330 -4.71 -6.79 9.18
N ALA A 331 -5.65 -6.91 10.12
CA ALA A 331 -7.07 -6.64 9.88
C ALA A 331 -7.32 -5.19 9.42
N GLY A 332 -6.53 -4.21 9.87
CA GLY A 332 -6.64 -2.80 9.45
C GLY A 332 -6.16 -2.55 8.02
N ALA A 333 -5.03 -3.14 7.61
CA ALA A 333 -4.50 -2.96 6.26
C ALA A 333 -5.28 -3.78 5.21
N VAL A 334 -5.66 -5.02 5.54
CA VAL A 334 -6.50 -5.86 4.66
C VAL A 334 -7.92 -5.29 4.58
N SER A 335 -8.46 -4.70 5.65
CA SER A 335 -9.76 -4.01 5.57
C SER A 335 -9.69 -2.74 4.74
N ALA A 336 -8.63 -1.93 4.83
CA ALA A 336 -8.48 -0.73 4.00
C ALA A 336 -8.41 -1.08 2.50
N ILE A 337 -7.62 -2.11 2.13
CA ILE A 337 -7.55 -2.61 0.75
C ILE A 337 -8.88 -3.25 0.34
N ALA A 338 -9.54 -4.01 1.21
CA ALA A 338 -10.85 -4.61 0.93
C ALA A 338 -11.95 -3.54 0.77
N ILE A 339 -11.92 -2.46 1.55
CA ILE A 339 -12.81 -1.29 1.41
C ILE A 339 -12.55 -0.58 0.08
N LEU A 340 -11.29 -0.42 -0.33
CA LEU A 340 -10.92 0.19 -1.60
C LEU A 340 -11.36 -0.68 -2.78
N ILE A 341 -11.18 -2.00 -2.70
CA ILE A 341 -11.70 -2.98 -3.66
C ILE A 341 -13.24 -2.93 -3.69
N ALA A 342 -13.91 -2.88 -2.54
CA ALA A 342 -15.36 -2.76 -2.45
C ALA A 342 -15.87 -1.46 -3.06
N LEU A 343 -15.17 -0.33 -2.86
CA LEU A 343 -15.44 0.96 -3.50
C LEU A 343 -15.31 0.88 -5.02
N VAL A 344 -14.24 0.23 -5.52
CA VAL A 344 -14.06 0.02 -6.96
C VAL A 344 -15.17 -0.86 -7.53
N ILE A 345 -15.54 -1.95 -6.84
CA ILE A 345 -16.67 -2.81 -7.23
C ILE A 345 -17.98 -2.02 -7.22
N ALA A 346 -18.23 -1.20 -6.21
CA ALA A 346 -19.42 -0.36 -6.13
C ALA A 346 -19.48 0.66 -7.28
N LEU A 347 -18.36 1.31 -7.62
CA LEU A 347 -18.26 2.21 -8.77
C LEU A 347 -18.48 1.49 -10.10
N LEU A 348 -17.95 0.27 -10.25
CA LEU A 348 -18.20 -0.56 -11.43
C LEU A 348 -19.67 -0.97 -11.54
N MET A 349 -20.28 -1.40 -10.45
CA MET A 349 -21.71 -1.74 -10.38
C MET A 349 -22.59 -0.53 -10.68
N TRP A 350 -22.25 0.65 -10.14
CA TRP A 350 -22.92 1.91 -10.45
C TRP A 350 -22.78 2.27 -11.93
N GLY A 351 -21.58 2.15 -12.51
CA GLY A 351 -21.36 2.36 -13.93
C GLY A 351 -22.15 1.40 -14.82
N LEU A 352 -22.25 0.11 -14.44
CA LEU A 352 -23.04 -0.88 -15.15
C LEU A 352 -24.55 -0.60 -15.06
N PHE A 353 -25.00 -0.12 -13.90
CA PHE A 353 -26.39 0.30 -13.69
C PHE A 353 -26.76 1.49 -14.57
N LEU A 354 -25.92 2.54 -14.56
CA LEU A 354 -26.09 3.67 -15.46
C LEU A 354 -26.15 3.16 -16.91
N ARG A 355 -25.27 2.24 -17.31
CA ARG A 355 -25.16 1.77 -18.71
C ARG A 355 -26.44 1.07 -19.15
N ARG A 356 -26.98 0.23 -18.28
CA ARG A 356 -28.30 -0.41 -18.50
C ARG A 356 -29.41 0.63 -18.65
N ARG A 357 -29.40 1.69 -17.85
CA ARG A 357 -30.39 2.78 -17.95
C ARG A 357 -30.28 3.55 -19.26
N ALA A 358 -29.07 3.83 -19.77
CA ALA A 358 -28.89 4.52 -21.06
C ALA A 358 -29.27 3.65 -22.26
N MET A 359 -29.10 2.33 -22.18
CA MET A 359 -29.61 1.43 -23.22
C MET A 359 -31.15 1.44 -23.31
N GLY A 360 -31.85 1.78 -22.22
CA GLY A 360 -33.32 1.84 -22.17
C GLY A 360 -33.96 3.17 -22.57
N GLN A 361 -33.18 4.22 -22.90
CA GLN A 361 -33.74 5.52 -23.28
C GLN A 361 -34.41 5.48 -24.67
N PRO A 362 -35.55 6.16 -24.87
CA PRO A 362 -36.24 6.17 -26.18
C PRO A 362 -35.33 6.73 -27.28
N ARG A 363 -35.41 6.12 -28.47
CA ARG A 363 -34.63 6.50 -29.65
C ARG A 363 -35.13 7.85 -30.16
N GLN A 364 -34.26 8.84 -30.21
CA GLN A 364 -34.49 10.04 -31.01
C GLN A 364 -33.80 9.85 -32.36
N ASP A 365 -34.56 9.91 -33.44
CA ASP A 365 -34.01 9.91 -34.79
C ASP A 365 -33.26 11.23 -35.04
N ALA A 366 -32.13 11.14 -35.73
CA ALA A 366 -31.25 12.29 -35.94
C ALA A 366 -31.93 13.29 -36.90
N PRO A 367 -32.04 14.58 -36.53
CA PRO A 367 -32.50 15.63 -37.45
C PRO A 367 -31.52 15.82 -38.61
N GLY A 368 -32.01 16.26 -39.78
CA GLY A 368 -31.25 16.43 -41.03
C GLY A 368 -30.13 17.48 -40.98
N ALA A 369 -29.51 17.83 -42.11
CA ALA A 369 -28.34 18.72 -42.19
C ALA A 369 -28.45 20.01 -41.34
N LEU A 370 -27.30 20.51 -40.87
CA LEU A 370 -27.19 21.75 -40.09
C LEU A 370 -26.27 22.74 -40.81
N GLY A 371 -26.82 23.87 -41.23
CA GLY A 371 -26.06 24.98 -41.77
C GLY A 371 -25.43 25.84 -40.68
N LEU A 372 -24.53 26.72 -41.09
CA LEU A 372 -23.71 27.55 -40.22
C LEU A 372 -23.72 28.99 -40.73
N ARG A 373 -24.10 29.96 -39.91
CA ARG A 373 -24.04 31.39 -40.25
C ARG A 373 -23.23 32.14 -39.20
N TRP A 374 -22.37 33.05 -39.63
CA TRP A 374 -21.61 33.90 -38.72
C TRP A 374 -21.65 35.36 -39.16
N THR A 375 -21.60 36.25 -38.17
CA THR A 375 -21.65 37.70 -38.36
C THR A 375 -20.56 38.39 -37.57
N SER A 376 -19.87 39.32 -38.24
CA SER A 376 -18.87 40.23 -37.66
C SER A 376 -17.81 39.52 -36.80
N ILE A 377 -17.30 38.37 -37.28
CA ILE A 377 -16.21 37.65 -36.60
C ILE A 377 -14.93 38.50 -36.68
N GLU A 378 -14.39 38.87 -35.52
CA GLU A 378 -13.11 39.55 -35.36
C GLU A 378 -12.24 38.74 -34.37
N TYR A 379 -10.96 38.53 -34.72
CA TYR A 379 -10.02 37.78 -33.88
C TYR A 379 -8.69 38.52 -33.74
N LYS A 380 -8.32 38.84 -32.49
CA LYS A 380 -7.09 39.55 -32.14
C LYS A 380 -6.23 38.70 -31.20
N VAL A 381 -4.93 38.63 -31.50
CA VAL A 381 -3.94 37.94 -30.67
C VAL A 381 -3.02 38.97 -30.01
N ARG A 382 -2.77 38.82 -28.71
CA ARG A 382 -1.85 39.70 -27.97
C ARG A 382 -0.41 39.39 -28.37
N SER A 383 0.35 40.36 -28.90
CA SER A 383 1.77 40.18 -29.15
C SER A 383 2.54 40.05 -27.84
N SER A 384 3.22 38.92 -27.63
CA SER A 384 4.00 38.65 -26.43
C SER A 384 5.44 39.18 -26.51
N SER A 385 5.65 40.38 -27.05
CA SER A 385 6.95 41.07 -27.00
C SER A 385 7.07 41.91 -25.72
N GLY A 386 7.19 41.24 -24.58
CA GLY A 386 7.45 41.88 -23.28
C GLY A 386 7.56 40.85 -22.16
N LEU A 387 8.75 40.70 -21.59
CA LEU A 387 9.03 39.82 -20.45
C LEU A 387 8.00 40.02 -19.32
N ARG A 388 7.17 39.01 -19.04
CA ARG A 388 6.33 39.00 -17.84
C ARG A 388 7.14 38.63 -16.61
N ARG A 389 7.50 39.65 -15.81
CA ARG A 389 7.73 39.52 -14.37
C ARG A 389 6.38 39.18 -13.73
N ARG A 390 6.27 37.97 -13.20
CA ARG A 390 5.03 37.42 -12.64
C ARG A 390 4.93 37.82 -11.17
N GLU A 391 4.29 38.95 -10.87
CA GLU A 391 3.78 39.20 -9.52
C GLU A 391 2.50 38.38 -9.31
N VAL A 392 2.52 37.58 -8.25
CA VAL A 392 1.44 36.69 -7.84
C VAL A 392 0.47 37.53 -7.01
N LEU A 393 -0.67 37.89 -7.59
CA LEU A 393 -1.80 38.40 -6.82
C LEU A 393 -2.72 37.22 -6.47
N HIS A 394 -2.87 36.96 -5.18
CA HIS A 394 -3.84 36.01 -4.63
C HIS A 394 -5.25 36.35 -5.11
N LYS A 395 -6.01 35.34 -5.55
CA LYS A 395 -7.46 35.48 -5.79
C LYS A 395 -8.20 34.41 -4.99
N ASP A 396 -8.80 34.86 -3.89
CA ASP A 396 -9.77 34.08 -3.13
C ASP A 396 -11.08 33.94 -3.89
N SER A 397 -11.82 32.92 -3.48
CA SER A 397 -13.00 32.38 -4.14
C SER A 397 -14.25 33.26 -3.99
N SER A 398 -15.22 32.96 -4.86
CA SER A 398 -16.64 33.34 -4.88
C SER A 398 -17.01 34.64 -5.60
N THR A 399 -17.91 34.48 -6.59
CA THR A 399 -18.69 35.49 -7.31
C THR A 399 -17.91 36.52 -8.14
N ILE A 400 -17.93 36.36 -9.46
CA ILE A 400 -17.54 37.42 -10.40
C ILE A 400 -18.84 38.15 -10.78
N GLU A 401 -19.12 39.24 -10.08
CA GLU A 401 -19.88 40.34 -10.66
C GLU A 401 -18.92 41.09 -11.60
N LEU A 402 -19.29 41.15 -12.88
CA LEU A 402 -18.59 42.00 -13.85
C LEU A 402 -19.12 43.43 -13.64
N GLN A 403 -18.38 44.22 -12.88
CA GLN A 403 -18.57 45.66 -12.85
C GLN A 403 -18.11 46.20 -14.22
N GLU A 404 -19.03 46.83 -14.94
CA GLU A 404 -18.70 47.65 -16.11
C GLU A 404 -17.73 48.74 -15.66
N ILE A 405 -16.48 48.63 -16.10
CA ILE A 405 -15.53 49.74 -16.06
C ILE A 405 -15.75 50.49 -17.37
N ASP A 406 -16.48 51.59 -17.30
CA ASP A 406 -16.37 52.70 -18.25
C ASP A 406 -14.92 53.21 -18.15
N GLU A 407 -14.07 52.82 -19.09
CA GLU A 407 -12.74 53.39 -19.25
C GLU A 407 -12.66 54.10 -20.60
N ASP A 408 -12.23 55.36 -20.54
CA ASP A 408 -12.24 56.36 -21.59
C ASP A 408 -11.52 55.92 -22.90
N PRO A 409 -11.92 56.45 -24.08
CA PRO A 409 -11.49 55.92 -25.38
C PRO A 409 -10.04 56.25 -25.80
N GLU A 410 -9.26 56.98 -24.99
CA GLU A 410 -8.00 57.59 -25.46
C GLU A 410 -6.70 56.85 -25.06
N VAL A 411 -6.74 55.74 -24.32
CA VAL A 411 -5.51 55.04 -23.83
C VAL A 411 -5.19 53.73 -24.59
N LEU A 412 -5.89 53.40 -25.68
CA LEU A 412 -5.86 52.07 -26.31
C LEU A 412 -4.92 51.90 -27.53
N ASN A 413 -3.94 52.79 -27.74
CA ASN A 413 -3.08 52.74 -28.94
C ASN A 413 -1.68 52.13 -28.76
N ASN A 414 -1.34 51.54 -27.60
CA ASN A 414 0.02 51.03 -27.37
C ASN A 414 0.12 49.60 -26.81
N THR A 415 -0.92 48.78 -26.99
CA THR A 415 -0.79 47.32 -26.90
C THR A 415 -0.73 46.77 -28.33
N GLY A 416 0.41 46.20 -28.73
CA GLY A 416 0.62 45.61 -30.05
C GLY A 416 -0.22 44.35 -30.28
N ASP A 417 -1.54 44.47 -30.30
CA ASP A 417 -2.45 43.37 -30.61
C ASP A 417 -2.49 43.18 -32.13
N VAL A 418 -2.09 42.00 -32.60
CA VAL A 418 -2.14 41.65 -34.02
C VAL A 418 -3.55 41.16 -34.34
N THR A 419 -4.24 41.90 -35.21
CA THR A 419 -5.54 41.47 -35.73
C THR A 419 -5.31 40.40 -36.80
N VAL A 420 -5.86 39.21 -36.58
CA VAL A 420 -5.70 38.05 -37.47
C VAL A 420 -6.92 37.91 -38.38
N LEU A 421 -8.12 38.20 -37.86
CA LEU A 421 -9.36 38.26 -38.63
C LEU A 421 -10.03 39.61 -38.40
N HIS A 422 -10.36 40.30 -39.49
CA HIS A 422 -11.15 41.51 -39.48
C HIS A 422 -12.65 41.16 -39.50
N PRO A 423 -13.55 42.06 -39.05
CA PRO A 423 -14.98 41.80 -39.00
C PRO A 423 -15.51 41.24 -40.32
N MET A 424 -15.90 39.96 -40.31
CA MET A 424 -16.37 39.24 -41.49
C MET A 424 -17.57 38.36 -41.18
N GLY A 425 -18.48 38.25 -42.16
CA GLY A 425 -19.66 37.39 -42.10
C GLY A 425 -19.61 36.32 -43.19
N GLY A 426 -20.51 35.33 -43.08
CA GLY A 426 -20.65 34.27 -44.08
C GLY A 426 -21.68 33.23 -43.67
N GLU A 427 -22.01 32.36 -44.62
CA GLU A 427 -22.98 31.28 -44.43
C GLU A 427 -22.58 30.00 -45.18
N CYS A 428 -22.89 28.85 -44.57
CA CYS A 428 -22.88 27.53 -45.17
C CYS A 428 -24.29 26.95 -45.10
N GLU A 429 -24.86 26.62 -46.25
CA GLU A 429 -26.22 26.08 -46.31
C GLU A 429 -26.31 24.64 -45.78
N PRO A 430 -27.47 24.22 -45.24
CA PRO A 430 -27.71 22.83 -44.85
C PRO A 430 -27.54 21.88 -46.04
N GLY A 431 -26.60 20.92 -45.96
CA GLY A 431 -26.35 19.91 -46.99
C GLY A 431 -25.48 20.38 -48.17
N SER A 432 -24.85 21.56 -48.08
CA SER A 432 -23.94 22.07 -49.11
C SER A 432 -22.46 21.76 -48.81
N LEU A 433 -21.64 21.77 -49.86
CA LEU A 433 -20.18 21.72 -49.78
C LEU A 433 -19.61 23.14 -49.97
N THR A 434 -19.09 23.72 -48.89
CA THR A 434 -18.45 25.05 -48.89
C THR A 434 -16.93 24.92 -48.77
N VAL A 435 -16.20 25.62 -49.63
CA VAL A 435 -14.73 25.62 -49.64
C VAL A 435 -14.19 27.00 -49.29
N LEU A 436 -13.29 27.03 -48.30
CA LEU A 436 -12.53 28.21 -47.90
C LEU A 436 -11.12 28.19 -48.49
N MET A 437 -10.77 29.19 -49.29
CA MET A 437 -9.47 29.30 -49.96
C MET A 437 -8.73 30.56 -49.56
N GLY A 438 -7.44 30.62 -49.84
CA GLY A 438 -6.59 31.77 -49.54
C GLY A 438 -5.12 31.40 -49.36
N ALA A 439 -4.22 32.37 -49.52
CA ALA A 439 -2.79 32.17 -49.28
C ALA A 439 -2.48 31.70 -47.84
N SER A 440 -1.27 31.15 -47.63
CA SER A 440 -0.77 30.88 -46.29
C SER A 440 -0.75 32.17 -45.45
N GLY A 441 -1.18 32.09 -44.19
CA GLY A 441 -1.31 33.26 -43.31
C GLY A 441 -2.59 34.10 -43.50
N ALA A 442 -3.48 33.75 -44.43
CA ALA A 442 -4.72 34.52 -44.67
C ALA A 442 -5.78 34.42 -43.55
N GLY A 443 -5.58 33.58 -42.52
CA GLY A 443 -6.54 33.38 -41.43
C GLY A 443 -7.51 32.20 -41.58
N LYS A 444 -7.33 31.34 -42.60
CA LYS A 444 -8.22 30.19 -42.89
C LYS A 444 -8.42 29.23 -41.71
N SER A 445 -7.34 28.61 -41.24
CA SER A 445 -7.37 27.72 -40.06
C SER A 445 -7.88 28.47 -38.84
N SER A 446 -7.58 29.76 -38.72
CA SER A 446 -8.08 30.58 -37.62
C SER A 446 -9.60 30.71 -37.61
N LEU A 447 -10.20 31.01 -38.75
CA LEU A 447 -11.66 31.10 -38.89
C LEU A 447 -12.32 29.74 -38.63
N VAL A 448 -11.81 28.69 -39.25
CA VAL A 448 -12.37 27.34 -39.19
C VAL A 448 -12.30 26.74 -37.77
N GLU A 449 -11.22 26.99 -37.03
CA GLU A 449 -11.12 26.59 -35.62
C GLU A 449 -12.08 27.38 -34.71
N ILE A 450 -12.30 28.67 -34.98
CA ILE A 450 -13.27 29.51 -34.25
C ILE A 450 -14.70 29.02 -34.52
N LEU A 451 -15.04 28.74 -35.78
CA LEU A 451 -16.34 28.21 -36.20
C LEU A 451 -16.61 26.82 -35.61
N ALA A 452 -15.56 26.01 -35.39
CA ALA A 452 -15.65 24.73 -34.70
C ALA A 452 -15.79 24.85 -33.17
N GLY A 453 -15.77 26.07 -32.62
CA GLY A 453 -15.83 26.32 -31.18
C GLY A 453 -14.57 25.87 -30.43
N LYS A 454 -13.41 25.77 -31.11
CA LYS A 454 -12.14 25.47 -30.44
C LYS A 454 -11.70 26.64 -29.56
N ALA A 455 -11.15 26.32 -28.38
CA ALA A 455 -10.63 27.33 -27.46
C ALA A 455 -9.30 27.87 -27.99
N LYS A 456 -9.24 29.20 -28.23
CA LYS A 456 -8.04 29.91 -28.70
C LYS A 456 -7.61 31.00 -27.72
N ASP A 457 -6.30 31.22 -27.65
CA ASP A 457 -5.70 32.30 -26.87
C ASP A 457 -5.80 33.64 -27.64
N GLY A 458 -6.92 34.37 -27.48
CA GLY A 458 -7.13 35.67 -28.11
C GLY A 458 -8.49 36.31 -27.77
N LEU A 459 -8.70 37.55 -28.21
CA LEU A 459 -9.99 38.23 -28.11
C LEU A 459 -10.83 37.87 -29.35
N PHE A 460 -12.01 37.29 -29.12
CA PHE A 460 -13.00 36.99 -30.14
C PHE A 460 -14.22 37.92 -29.98
N ARG A 461 -14.67 38.53 -31.07
CA ARG A 461 -15.94 39.27 -31.18
C ARG A 461 -16.75 38.74 -32.37
N GLY A 462 -18.07 38.85 -32.29
CA GLY A 462 -19.01 38.36 -33.32
C GLY A 462 -20.00 37.32 -32.78
N SER A 463 -20.87 36.83 -33.67
CA SER A 463 -21.84 35.77 -33.33
C SER A 463 -21.84 34.64 -34.35
N ILE A 464 -22.01 33.42 -33.85
CA ILE A 464 -22.15 32.18 -34.63
C ILE A 464 -23.53 31.61 -34.34
N ALA A 465 -24.29 31.35 -35.40
CA ALA A 465 -25.62 30.77 -35.34
C ALA A 465 -25.73 29.54 -36.25
N TYR A 466 -26.61 28.60 -35.90
CA TYR A 466 -26.83 27.38 -36.66
C TYR A 466 -28.18 27.41 -37.34
N THR A 467 -28.22 27.05 -38.63
CA THR A 467 -29.44 27.05 -39.45
C THR A 467 -29.90 25.63 -39.75
N VAL A 468 -31.21 25.40 -39.85
CA VAL A 468 -31.79 24.16 -40.39
C VAL A 468 -32.33 24.37 -41.79
N ALA A 469 -32.65 23.28 -42.50
CA ALA A 469 -33.23 23.32 -43.85
C ALA A 469 -34.50 24.18 -43.99
N SER A 470 -35.22 24.45 -42.89
CA SER A 470 -36.37 25.37 -42.87
C SER A 470 -35.99 26.86 -42.80
N GLY A 471 -34.69 27.19 -42.77
CA GLY A 471 -34.16 28.55 -42.59
C GLY A 471 -34.21 29.08 -41.15
N ALA A 472 -34.78 28.31 -40.21
CA ALA A 472 -34.86 28.71 -38.81
C ALA A 472 -33.49 28.62 -38.10
N LEU A 473 -33.21 29.60 -37.22
CA LEU A 473 -32.04 29.56 -36.34
C LEU A 473 -32.30 28.61 -35.16
N LEU A 474 -31.35 27.72 -34.88
CA LEU A 474 -31.39 26.79 -33.75
C LEU A 474 -30.50 27.29 -32.61
N GLY A 475 -31.08 27.31 -31.39
CA GLY A 475 -30.35 27.57 -30.14
C GLY A 475 -30.06 29.04 -29.88
N GLU A 476 -29.41 29.31 -28.73
CA GLU A 476 -28.83 30.63 -28.48
C GLU A 476 -27.54 30.81 -29.28
N PRO A 477 -27.24 32.03 -29.78
CA PRO A 477 -26.00 32.29 -30.51
C PRO A 477 -24.78 31.86 -29.68
N ASN A 478 -23.80 31.24 -30.34
CA ASN A 478 -22.58 30.67 -29.75
C ASN A 478 -22.75 29.40 -28.90
N THR A 479 -23.90 28.72 -28.97
CA THR A 479 -24.11 27.43 -28.30
C THR A 479 -24.30 26.31 -29.33
N CYS A 480 -23.37 25.35 -29.37
CA CYS A 480 -23.47 24.14 -30.18
C CYS A 480 -23.10 22.93 -29.37
N ASP A 481 -23.82 21.85 -29.56
CA ASP A 481 -23.39 20.55 -29.07
C ASP A 481 -22.17 20.12 -29.89
N GLN A 482 -21.02 19.93 -29.21
CA GLN A 482 -19.76 19.48 -29.81
C GLN A 482 -19.89 18.13 -30.57
N ARG A 483 -20.99 17.39 -30.40
CA ARG A 483 -21.24 16.15 -31.14
C ARG A 483 -21.99 16.33 -32.46
N THR A 484 -22.73 17.44 -32.65
CA THR A 484 -23.36 17.74 -33.94
C THR A 484 -22.38 18.23 -34.99
N LEU A 485 -21.25 18.79 -34.54
CA LEU A 485 -20.14 19.28 -35.35
C LEU A 485 -18.95 18.32 -35.22
N ALA A 486 -18.41 17.84 -36.33
CA ALA A 486 -17.14 17.12 -36.33
C ALA A 486 -16.04 17.98 -36.94
N PHE A 487 -14.87 17.98 -36.32
CA PHE A 487 -13.69 18.71 -36.80
C PHE A 487 -12.55 17.75 -37.12
N VAL A 488 -11.94 17.89 -38.29
CA VAL A 488 -10.76 17.13 -38.72
C VAL A 488 -9.58 18.09 -38.86
N ASP A 489 -8.58 17.95 -37.99
CA ASP A 489 -7.34 18.73 -38.03
C ASP A 489 -6.47 18.45 -39.26
N GLN A 490 -5.55 19.36 -39.56
CA GLN A 490 -4.55 19.23 -40.63
C GLN A 490 -3.65 18.00 -40.49
N ASP A 491 -3.03 17.78 -39.32
CA ASP A 491 -2.25 16.57 -39.05
C ASP A 491 -3.17 15.35 -38.88
N ASP A 492 -2.67 14.12 -39.04
CA ASP A 492 -3.43 12.89 -38.75
C ASP A 492 -2.82 12.14 -37.56
N ALA A 493 -3.26 12.47 -36.34
CA ALA A 493 -2.89 11.73 -35.13
C ALA A 493 -3.87 10.57 -34.94
N LEU A 494 -3.45 9.37 -35.34
CA LEU A 494 -4.24 8.14 -35.26
C LEU A 494 -3.53 7.07 -34.39
N PRO A 495 -4.27 6.14 -33.78
CA PRO A 495 -3.68 5.05 -33.01
C PRO A 495 -2.98 4.04 -33.92
N GLY A 496 -1.66 4.15 -34.06
CA GLY A 496 -0.87 3.39 -35.04
C GLY A 496 -0.87 1.86 -34.89
N TYR A 497 -1.15 1.34 -33.69
CA TYR A 497 -1.19 -0.10 -33.39
C TYR A 497 -2.56 -0.75 -33.62
N LEU A 498 -3.57 0.04 -33.98
CA LEU A 498 -4.89 -0.47 -34.37
C LEU A 498 -4.96 -0.71 -35.88
N THR A 499 -5.83 -1.62 -36.28
CA THR A 499 -6.26 -1.71 -37.67
C THR A 499 -7.26 -0.60 -38.00
N VAL A 500 -7.43 -0.30 -39.29
CA VAL A 500 -8.42 0.71 -39.75
C VAL A 500 -9.80 0.43 -39.17
N ARG A 501 -10.27 -0.81 -39.26
CA ARG A 501 -11.58 -1.22 -38.75
C ARG A 501 -11.70 -1.06 -37.24
N GLU A 502 -10.66 -1.44 -36.49
CA GLU A 502 -10.66 -1.30 -35.02
C GLU A 502 -10.66 0.17 -34.57
N ALA A 503 -9.96 1.05 -35.29
CA ALA A 503 -9.98 2.48 -35.02
C ALA A 503 -11.37 3.07 -35.26
N LEU A 504 -12.02 2.72 -36.38
CA LEU A 504 -13.41 3.11 -36.66
C LEU A 504 -14.40 2.51 -35.66
N GLU A 505 -14.21 1.27 -35.23
CA GLU A 505 -15.01 0.64 -34.17
C GLU A 505 -14.90 1.40 -32.84
N ALA A 506 -13.68 1.77 -32.45
CA ALA A 506 -13.45 2.54 -31.22
C ALA A 506 -14.08 3.94 -31.31
N ALA A 507 -13.89 4.64 -32.44
CA ALA A 507 -14.50 5.95 -32.67
C ALA A 507 -16.03 5.87 -32.68
N CYS A 508 -16.61 4.88 -33.36
CA CYS A 508 -18.05 4.63 -33.42
C CYS A 508 -18.65 4.36 -32.03
N GLN A 509 -17.97 3.57 -31.19
CA GLN A 509 -18.44 3.27 -29.83
C GLN A 509 -18.38 4.48 -28.88
N LEU A 510 -17.46 5.42 -29.13
CA LEU A 510 -17.32 6.65 -28.35
C LEU A 510 -18.27 7.76 -28.81
N ALA A 511 -18.49 7.85 -30.12
CA ALA A 511 -19.33 8.88 -30.74
C ALA A 511 -20.84 8.58 -30.61
N LEU A 512 -21.27 7.33 -30.86
CA LEU A 512 -22.69 6.99 -30.89
C LEU A 512 -23.25 6.57 -29.51
N PRO A 513 -24.52 6.86 -29.22
CA PRO A 513 -25.16 6.48 -27.96
C PRO A 513 -25.26 4.95 -27.79
N GLU A 514 -25.44 4.53 -26.54
CA GLU A 514 -25.40 3.11 -26.12
C GLU A 514 -26.64 2.30 -26.54
N ASN A 515 -27.75 2.95 -26.91
CA ASN A 515 -28.97 2.29 -27.39
C ASN A 515 -28.86 1.76 -28.86
N ARG A 516 -27.72 1.94 -29.52
CA ARG A 516 -27.47 1.36 -30.85
C ARG A 516 -26.94 -0.06 -30.71
N THR A 517 -27.57 -1.01 -31.41
CA THR A 517 -27.14 -2.42 -31.43
C THR A 517 -25.76 -2.58 -32.07
N ARG A 518 -25.10 -3.72 -31.82
CA ARG A 518 -23.78 -4.00 -32.37
C ARG A 518 -23.83 -4.14 -33.90
N GLU A 519 -24.92 -4.70 -34.41
CA GLU A 519 -25.19 -4.91 -35.83
C GLU A 519 -25.39 -3.57 -36.55
N GLU A 520 -26.16 -2.64 -35.98
CA GLU A 520 -26.33 -1.28 -36.52
C GLU A 520 -24.99 -0.55 -36.60
N ARG A 521 -24.19 -0.61 -35.52
CA ARG A 521 -22.84 -0.01 -35.51
C ARG A 521 -21.93 -0.61 -36.57
N ALA A 522 -21.99 -1.93 -36.77
CA ALA A 522 -21.21 -2.62 -37.79
C ALA A 522 -21.63 -2.22 -39.22
N ARG A 523 -22.93 -2.00 -39.46
CA ARG A 523 -23.44 -1.47 -40.75
C ARG A 523 -22.89 -0.07 -41.01
N ILE A 524 -22.98 0.84 -40.04
CA ILE A 524 -22.44 2.21 -40.16
C ILE A 524 -20.95 2.19 -40.52
N ILE A 525 -20.16 1.35 -39.85
CA ILE A 525 -18.73 1.23 -40.12
C ILE A 525 -18.47 0.69 -41.53
N ASN A 526 -19.23 -0.30 -41.98
CA ASN A 526 -19.12 -0.84 -43.34
C ASN A 526 -19.51 0.19 -44.41
N ASP A 527 -20.54 1.00 -44.16
CA ASP A 527 -20.96 2.08 -45.05
C ASP A 527 -19.82 3.11 -45.18
N VAL A 528 -19.24 3.54 -44.05
CA VAL A 528 -18.11 4.49 -44.02
C VAL A 528 -16.88 3.91 -44.72
N LEU A 529 -16.55 2.62 -44.49
CA LEU A 529 -15.44 1.95 -45.18
C LEU A 529 -15.65 1.87 -46.70
N THR A 530 -16.89 1.65 -47.13
CA THR A 530 -17.26 1.58 -48.55
C THR A 530 -17.15 2.95 -49.20
N VAL A 531 -17.75 3.96 -48.57
CA VAL A 531 -17.72 5.34 -49.06
C VAL A 531 -16.28 5.81 -49.19
N LEU A 532 -15.44 5.63 -48.15
CA LEU A 532 -14.03 6.04 -48.16
C LEU A 532 -13.09 5.15 -49.00
N GLY A 533 -13.59 4.10 -49.65
CA GLY A 533 -12.76 3.18 -50.43
C GLY A 533 -11.70 2.45 -49.59
N LEU A 534 -11.96 2.26 -48.29
CA LEU A 534 -11.02 1.66 -47.32
C LEU A 534 -11.22 0.15 -47.12
N ILE A 535 -12.19 -0.48 -47.80
CA ILE A 535 -12.52 -1.91 -47.65
C ILE A 535 -11.27 -2.80 -47.80
N ARG A 536 -10.42 -2.52 -48.80
CA ARG A 536 -9.22 -3.33 -49.08
C ARG A 536 -8.19 -3.29 -47.95
N VAL A 537 -8.13 -2.18 -47.20
CA VAL A 537 -7.13 -1.96 -46.13
C VAL A 537 -7.72 -2.05 -44.72
N GLN A 538 -8.99 -2.45 -44.58
CA GLN A 538 -9.72 -2.42 -43.31
C GLN A 538 -9.04 -3.21 -42.17
N HIS A 539 -8.32 -4.29 -42.49
CA HIS A 539 -7.62 -5.14 -41.52
C HIS A 539 -6.12 -4.84 -41.41
N ARG A 540 -5.62 -3.81 -42.12
CA ARG A 540 -4.22 -3.41 -42.06
C ARG A 540 -4.00 -2.45 -40.89
N LEU A 541 -2.83 -2.56 -40.25
CA LEU A 541 -2.40 -1.63 -39.20
C LEU A 541 -2.21 -0.23 -39.78
N ILE A 542 -2.65 0.78 -39.03
CA ILE A 542 -2.52 2.19 -39.42
C ILE A 542 -1.03 2.58 -39.55
N GLY A 543 -0.21 2.08 -38.62
CA GLY A 543 1.23 2.36 -38.57
C GLY A 543 1.56 3.55 -37.68
N SER A 544 2.80 3.58 -37.20
CA SER A 544 3.38 4.67 -36.42
C SER A 544 4.63 5.21 -37.12
N ALA A 545 5.26 6.26 -36.58
CA ALA A 545 6.54 6.74 -37.10
C ALA A 545 7.64 5.66 -37.11
N GLN A 546 7.53 4.66 -36.22
CA GLN A 546 8.51 3.58 -36.06
C GLN A 546 8.15 2.34 -36.90
N LYS A 547 6.87 2.10 -37.17
CA LYS A 547 6.39 0.95 -37.94
C LYS A 547 5.55 1.42 -39.13
N ARG A 548 6.04 1.15 -40.33
CA ARG A 548 5.35 1.46 -41.60
C ARG A 548 3.96 0.80 -41.62
N GLY A 549 2.93 1.58 -41.93
CA GLY A 549 1.55 1.12 -42.06
C GLY A 549 0.91 1.56 -43.37
N LEU A 550 -0.12 2.38 -43.29
CA LEU A 550 -0.90 2.90 -44.42
C LEU A 550 -0.14 3.97 -45.22
N SER A 551 -0.60 4.24 -46.45
CA SER A 551 -0.17 5.43 -47.20
C SER A 551 -0.70 6.71 -46.56
N GLY A 552 -0.10 7.86 -46.89
CA GLY A 552 -0.57 9.16 -46.39
C GLY A 552 -2.05 9.42 -46.72
N GLY A 553 -2.47 9.16 -47.96
CA GLY A 553 -3.86 9.33 -48.37
C GLY A 553 -4.84 8.34 -47.77
N GLU A 554 -4.44 7.09 -47.55
CA GLU A 554 -5.24 6.13 -46.79
C GLU A 554 -5.41 6.60 -45.34
N ARG A 555 -4.32 7.05 -44.70
CA ARG A 555 -4.35 7.57 -43.33
C ARG A 555 -5.27 8.79 -43.20
N ARG A 556 -5.23 9.70 -44.18
CA ARG A 556 -6.11 10.87 -44.25
C ARG A 556 -7.59 10.48 -44.33
N ARG A 557 -7.92 9.52 -45.21
CA ARG A 557 -9.28 8.97 -45.30
C ARG A 557 -9.72 8.28 -44.01
N VAL A 558 -8.84 7.60 -43.29
CA VAL A 558 -9.17 7.01 -41.97
C VAL A 558 -9.48 8.08 -40.94
N SER A 559 -8.72 9.19 -40.92
CA SER A 559 -8.97 10.35 -40.06
C SER A 559 -10.37 10.93 -40.29
N ILE A 560 -10.75 11.13 -41.56
CA ILE A 560 -12.09 11.55 -41.97
C ILE A 560 -13.14 10.51 -41.54
N GLY A 561 -12.86 9.21 -41.73
CA GLY A 561 -13.75 8.13 -41.32
C GLY A 561 -14.04 8.09 -39.82
N CYS A 562 -13.04 8.36 -38.98
CA CYS A 562 -13.23 8.47 -37.53
C CYS A 562 -14.18 9.60 -37.13
N ALA A 563 -14.23 10.69 -37.91
CA ALA A 563 -15.21 11.76 -37.72
C ALA A 563 -16.60 11.37 -38.27
N LEU A 564 -16.66 10.70 -39.43
CA LEU A 564 -17.92 10.33 -40.10
C LEU A 564 -18.73 9.24 -39.40
N VAL A 565 -18.10 8.31 -38.65
CA VAL A 565 -18.83 7.26 -37.93
C VAL A 565 -19.81 7.80 -36.89
N GLY A 566 -19.59 9.02 -36.40
CA GLY A 566 -20.53 9.73 -35.52
C GLY A 566 -21.79 10.25 -36.22
N ARG A 567 -21.83 10.22 -37.57
CA ARG A 567 -22.84 10.86 -38.42
C ARG A 567 -23.06 12.34 -38.06
N PRO A 568 -22.01 13.17 -38.17
CA PRO A 568 -22.12 14.61 -37.88
C PRO A 568 -23.08 15.29 -38.86
N ARG A 569 -23.76 16.34 -38.38
CA ARG A 569 -24.65 17.18 -39.20
C ARG A 569 -23.89 18.29 -39.92
N LEU A 570 -22.77 18.71 -39.32
CA LEU A 570 -21.80 19.66 -39.85
C LEU A 570 -20.39 19.07 -39.70
N LEU A 571 -19.65 18.98 -40.81
CA LEU A 571 -18.28 18.48 -40.86
C LEU A 571 -17.35 19.60 -41.30
N ILE A 572 -16.36 19.91 -40.47
CA ILE A 572 -15.36 20.92 -40.74
C ILE A 572 -13.99 20.24 -40.92
N LEU A 573 -13.32 20.49 -42.05
CA LEU A 573 -12.03 19.87 -42.40
C LEU A 573 -10.98 20.94 -42.66
N ASP A 574 -9.90 20.94 -41.89
CA ASP A 574 -8.76 21.83 -42.15
C ASP A 574 -7.73 21.14 -43.06
N GLU A 575 -7.59 21.65 -44.28
CA GLU A 575 -6.71 21.20 -45.34
C GLU A 575 -6.75 19.68 -45.60
N PRO A 576 -7.93 19.08 -45.86
CA PRO A 576 -8.08 17.63 -46.06
C PRO A 576 -7.26 17.07 -47.22
N LEU A 577 -6.94 17.91 -48.22
CA LEU A 577 -6.28 17.50 -49.46
C LEU A 577 -4.75 17.70 -49.44
N SER A 578 -4.20 18.29 -48.37
CA SER A 578 -2.76 18.57 -48.29
C SER A 578 -1.95 17.27 -48.22
N GLY A 579 -0.85 17.21 -48.98
CA GLY A 579 0.01 16.03 -49.05
C GLY A 579 -0.55 14.84 -49.84
N LEU A 580 -1.68 15.01 -50.53
CA LEU A 580 -2.24 14.02 -51.47
C LEU A 580 -1.79 14.30 -52.91
N ASP A 581 -1.67 13.25 -53.71
CA ASP A 581 -1.57 13.36 -55.17
C ASP A 581 -2.92 13.78 -55.78
N ALA A 582 -2.89 14.34 -57.00
CA ALA A 582 -4.09 14.92 -57.63
C ALA A 582 -5.25 13.93 -57.77
N MET A 583 -4.96 12.67 -58.08
CA MET A 583 -5.99 11.62 -58.21
C MET A 583 -6.65 11.32 -56.85
N ALA A 584 -5.85 11.17 -55.78
CA ALA A 584 -6.40 10.94 -54.45
C ALA A 584 -7.16 12.15 -53.91
N ALA A 585 -6.69 13.37 -54.18
CA ALA A 585 -7.38 14.59 -53.79
C ALA A 585 -8.76 14.72 -54.45
N SER A 586 -8.84 14.43 -55.75
CA SER A 586 -10.12 14.43 -56.49
C SER A 586 -11.10 13.40 -55.92
N ALA A 587 -10.62 12.17 -55.69
CA ALA A 587 -11.45 11.11 -55.10
C ALA A 587 -11.98 11.46 -53.70
N VAL A 588 -11.20 12.19 -52.88
CA VAL A 588 -11.66 12.69 -51.58
C VAL A 588 -12.71 13.80 -51.74
N MET A 589 -12.57 14.70 -52.72
CA MET A 589 -13.56 15.74 -52.98
C MET A 589 -14.89 15.17 -53.49
N ASP A 590 -14.87 14.25 -54.44
CA ASP A 590 -16.08 13.57 -54.94
C ASP A 590 -16.82 12.88 -53.80
N LEU A 591 -16.07 12.27 -52.89
CA LEU A 591 -16.62 11.63 -51.70
C LEU A 591 -17.31 12.63 -50.77
N LEU A 592 -16.67 13.75 -50.47
CA LEU A 592 -17.26 14.78 -49.62
C LEU A 592 -18.53 15.36 -50.27
N ARG A 593 -18.51 15.57 -51.59
CA ARG A 593 -19.70 16.02 -52.33
C ARG A 593 -20.85 15.02 -52.26
N ASN A 594 -20.57 13.72 -52.42
CA ASN A 594 -21.57 12.66 -52.30
C ASN A 594 -22.12 12.53 -50.86
N LEU A 595 -21.32 12.85 -49.85
CA LEU A 595 -21.77 12.90 -48.45
C LEU A 595 -22.68 14.10 -48.18
N ALA A 596 -22.38 15.26 -48.77
CA ALA A 596 -23.20 16.46 -48.63
C ALA A 596 -24.58 16.30 -49.27
N SER A 597 -24.62 15.79 -50.51
CA SER A 597 -25.84 15.57 -51.30
C SER A 597 -26.62 14.30 -50.95
N GLY A 598 -26.10 13.46 -50.04
CA GLY A 598 -26.70 12.17 -49.70
C GLY A 598 -28.00 12.25 -48.89
N PRO A 599 -28.72 11.13 -48.72
CA PRO A 599 -30.04 11.06 -48.07
C PRO A 599 -30.06 11.48 -46.59
N HIS A 600 -28.90 11.57 -45.93
CA HIS A 600 -28.76 12.05 -44.56
C HIS A 600 -28.20 13.48 -44.45
N GLY A 601 -27.83 14.11 -45.56
CA GLY A 601 -27.32 15.48 -45.71
C GLY A 601 -26.36 15.94 -44.61
N THR A 602 -25.06 15.96 -44.88
CA THR A 602 -24.07 16.57 -43.96
C THR A 602 -23.57 17.87 -44.58
N THR A 603 -23.68 19.00 -43.89
CA THR A 603 -23.01 20.24 -44.35
C THR A 603 -21.51 20.10 -44.19
N ILE A 604 -20.74 20.46 -45.21
CA ILE A 604 -19.29 20.32 -45.19
C ILE A 604 -18.63 21.68 -45.43
N LEU A 605 -17.74 22.08 -44.51
CA LEU A 605 -16.85 23.22 -44.67
C LEU A 605 -15.42 22.72 -44.70
N LEU A 606 -14.66 23.02 -45.75
CA LEU A 606 -13.26 22.60 -45.82
C LEU A 606 -12.33 23.71 -46.31
N THR A 607 -11.08 23.70 -45.86
CA THR A 607 -10.06 24.66 -46.31
C THR A 607 -9.17 24.06 -47.41
N ILE A 608 -8.81 24.85 -48.44
CA ILE A 608 -7.84 24.45 -49.47
C ILE A 608 -6.80 25.57 -49.65
N HIS A 609 -5.52 25.20 -49.66
CA HIS A 609 -4.41 26.15 -49.86
C HIS A 609 -4.19 26.50 -51.35
N GLN A 610 -4.23 25.51 -52.25
CA GLN A 610 -4.07 25.69 -53.71
C GLN A 610 -4.84 24.61 -54.48
N PRO A 611 -6.11 24.84 -54.88
CA PRO A 611 -6.85 23.87 -55.68
C PRO A 611 -6.42 23.90 -57.15
N SER A 612 -6.49 22.74 -57.81
CA SER A 612 -6.54 22.69 -59.27
C SER A 612 -7.86 23.28 -59.78
N SER A 613 -7.93 23.62 -61.07
CA SER A 613 -9.16 24.15 -61.68
C SER A 613 -10.37 23.25 -61.46
N ASP A 614 -10.19 21.92 -61.52
CA ASP A 614 -11.27 20.95 -61.30
C ASP A 614 -11.77 20.99 -59.85
N LEU A 615 -10.87 21.09 -58.87
CA LEU A 615 -11.22 21.16 -57.45
C LEU A 615 -11.85 22.51 -57.07
N PHE A 616 -11.56 23.57 -57.83
CA PHE A 616 -12.17 24.89 -57.63
C PHE A 616 -13.65 24.91 -58.07
N MET A 617 -14.00 24.17 -59.12
CA MET A 617 -15.37 24.10 -59.67
C MET A 617 -16.24 23.02 -59.01
N ALA A 618 -15.63 22.14 -58.21
CA ALA A 618 -16.34 21.04 -57.53
C ALA A 618 -17.36 21.45 -56.43
N PRO A 619 -17.14 22.48 -55.59
CA PRO A 619 -18.02 22.81 -54.47
C PRO A 619 -19.23 23.65 -54.88
N ASP A 620 -20.24 23.69 -54.01
CA ASP A 620 -21.45 24.50 -54.22
C ASP A 620 -21.18 25.98 -53.90
N HIS A 621 -20.29 26.25 -52.94
CA HIS A 621 -19.96 27.59 -52.48
C HIS A 621 -18.45 27.75 -52.21
N VAL A 622 -17.89 28.91 -52.56
CA VAL A 622 -16.46 29.23 -52.38
C VAL A 622 -16.31 30.58 -51.71
N MET A 623 -15.53 30.60 -50.63
CA MET A 623 -15.09 31.81 -49.94
C MET A 623 -13.58 31.95 -50.06
N VAL A 624 -13.08 33.12 -50.48
CA VAL A 624 -11.64 33.40 -50.63
C VAL A 624 -11.21 34.45 -49.62
N LEU A 625 -10.23 34.11 -48.79
CA LEU A 625 -9.63 34.96 -47.77
C LEU A 625 -8.26 35.50 -48.19
N ALA A 626 -8.01 36.77 -47.86
CA ALA A 626 -6.70 37.40 -47.92
C ALA A 626 -6.49 38.27 -46.67
N HIS A 627 -5.40 38.04 -45.93
CA HIS A 627 -5.02 38.84 -44.76
C HIS A 627 -6.17 39.12 -43.77
N GLY A 628 -6.99 38.11 -43.46
CA GLY A 628 -8.12 38.25 -42.54
C GLY A 628 -9.36 38.95 -43.09
N HIS A 629 -9.41 39.23 -44.39
CA HIS A 629 -10.58 39.78 -45.09
C HIS A 629 -11.14 38.80 -46.13
N VAL A 630 -12.44 38.90 -46.41
CA VAL A 630 -13.11 38.19 -47.50
C VAL A 630 -12.93 38.94 -48.81
N VAL A 631 -12.38 38.27 -49.81
CA VAL A 631 -12.14 38.82 -51.16
C VAL A 631 -13.28 38.45 -52.11
N PHE A 632 -13.74 37.20 -52.02
CA PHE A 632 -14.82 36.64 -52.84
C PHE A 632 -15.64 35.69 -51.98
N ASP A 633 -16.96 35.70 -52.19
CA ASP A 633 -17.92 34.82 -51.53
C ASP A 633 -19.06 34.54 -52.50
N GLY A 634 -19.24 33.28 -52.91
CA GLY A 634 -20.27 32.91 -53.88
C GLY A 634 -20.02 31.57 -54.59
N VAL A 635 -20.81 31.30 -55.62
CA VAL A 635 -20.72 30.07 -56.43
C VAL A 635 -19.47 30.13 -57.34
N PRO A 636 -18.72 29.02 -57.55
CA PRO A 636 -17.49 29.02 -58.36
C PRO A 636 -17.61 29.65 -59.75
N GLU A 637 -18.74 29.44 -60.43
CA GLU A 637 -19.00 29.96 -61.78
C GLU A 637 -19.01 31.50 -61.82
N GLN A 638 -19.45 32.14 -60.73
CA GLN A 638 -19.53 33.59 -60.61
C GLN A 638 -18.17 34.26 -60.40
N ALA A 639 -17.12 33.48 -60.12
CA ALA A 639 -15.77 33.99 -59.90
C ALA A 639 -15.17 34.65 -61.17
N ILE A 640 -15.51 34.15 -62.36
CA ILE A 640 -15.07 34.72 -63.65
C ILE A 640 -15.71 36.09 -63.87
N ASP A 641 -17.02 36.18 -63.63
CA ASP A 641 -17.78 37.42 -63.73
C ASP A 641 -17.29 38.45 -62.71
N PHE A 642 -16.98 38.02 -61.50
CA PHE A 642 -16.40 38.86 -60.46
C PHE A 642 -15.06 39.47 -60.91
N CYS A 643 -14.15 38.66 -61.45
CA CYS A 643 -12.87 39.14 -61.98
C CYS A 643 -13.07 40.15 -63.12
N SER A 644 -14.00 39.87 -64.03
CA SER A 644 -14.33 40.72 -65.18
C SER A 644 -14.88 42.08 -64.74
N ARG A 645 -15.82 42.10 -63.79
CA ARG A 645 -16.41 43.34 -63.23
C ARG A 645 -15.39 44.21 -62.49
N ARG A 646 -14.35 43.59 -61.91
CA ARG A 646 -13.28 44.26 -61.16
C ARG A 646 -12.09 44.66 -62.04
N GLY A 647 -12.13 44.42 -63.35
CA GLY A 647 -11.05 44.75 -64.28
C GLY A 647 -9.78 43.89 -64.10
N ILE A 648 -9.91 42.69 -63.53
CA ILE A 648 -8.81 41.75 -63.35
C ILE A 648 -8.64 40.95 -64.65
N ASN A 649 -7.55 41.19 -65.36
CA ASN A 649 -7.26 40.49 -66.62
C ASN A 649 -6.84 39.03 -66.37
N LEU A 650 -7.72 38.10 -66.73
CA LEU A 650 -7.41 36.67 -66.75
C LEU A 650 -6.48 36.39 -67.95
N LYS A 651 -5.29 35.85 -67.70
CA LYS A 651 -4.38 35.43 -68.78
C LYS A 651 -4.96 34.19 -69.49
N PRO A 652 -4.86 34.09 -70.83
CA PRO A 652 -5.29 32.90 -71.55
C PRO A 652 -4.54 31.66 -71.02
N GLY A 653 -5.27 30.64 -70.56
CA GLY A 653 -4.72 29.40 -70.02
C GLY A 653 -4.41 29.39 -68.52
N GLN A 654 -4.59 30.52 -67.81
CA GLN A 654 -4.43 30.56 -66.35
C GLN A 654 -5.78 30.28 -65.65
N GLY A 655 -5.78 29.40 -64.64
CA GLY A 655 -6.99 29.09 -63.88
C GLY A 655 -7.47 30.28 -63.05
N VAL A 656 -8.79 30.40 -62.89
CA VAL A 656 -9.44 31.46 -62.07
C VAL A 656 -8.99 31.37 -60.62
N ALA A 657 -8.91 30.15 -60.07
CA ALA A 657 -8.43 29.87 -58.72
C ALA A 657 -7.01 30.40 -58.48
N GLU A 658 -6.11 30.19 -59.44
CA GLU A 658 -4.72 30.64 -59.36
C GLU A 658 -4.63 32.17 -59.39
N THR A 659 -5.46 32.82 -60.22
CA THR A 659 -5.54 34.28 -60.29
C THR A 659 -6.03 34.86 -58.97
N LEU A 660 -7.12 34.32 -58.40
CA LEU A 660 -7.65 34.75 -57.11
C LEU A 660 -6.62 34.57 -55.98
N LEU A 661 -5.93 33.43 -55.94
CA LEU A 661 -4.88 33.20 -54.95
C LEU A 661 -3.66 34.11 -55.14
N HIS A 662 -3.28 34.44 -56.37
CA HIS A 662 -2.20 35.40 -56.63
C HIS A 662 -2.54 36.78 -56.08
N LEU A 663 -3.80 37.23 -56.23
CA LEU A 663 -4.28 38.48 -55.64
C LEU A 663 -4.22 38.47 -54.11
N THR A 664 -4.36 37.29 -53.49
CA THR A 664 -4.26 37.16 -52.02
C THR A 664 -2.82 37.22 -51.49
N LYS A 665 -1.79 36.99 -52.33
CA LYS A 665 -0.37 36.96 -51.92
C LYS A 665 0.27 38.35 -51.83
N ASP A 666 -0.20 39.32 -52.61
CA ASP A 666 0.32 40.68 -52.59
C ASP A 666 -0.18 41.39 -51.32
N GLY A 667 0.61 41.34 -50.26
CA GLY A 667 0.31 42.03 -48.99
C GLY A 667 0.51 43.54 -49.05
N PRO A 668 0.04 44.28 -48.04
CA PRO A 668 0.17 45.74 -47.96
C PRO A 668 1.63 46.26 -47.87
N GLU A 669 2.63 45.41 -47.63
CA GLU A 669 4.04 45.81 -47.50
C GLU A 669 4.83 45.88 -48.83
N SER A 670 4.27 45.51 -49.98
CA SER A 670 4.92 45.69 -51.29
C SER A 670 4.74 47.13 -51.80
N GLY A 671 5.21 48.08 -50.99
CA GLY A 671 4.97 49.53 -51.09
C GLY A 671 5.68 50.27 -52.23
N LYS A 672 5.97 49.65 -53.38
CA LYS A 672 6.49 50.42 -54.54
C LYS A 672 5.87 50.13 -55.91
N ARG A 673 4.92 49.19 -56.07
CA ARG A 673 4.34 48.94 -57.41
C ARG A 673 2.84 48.67 -57.56
N SER A 674 2.03 48.60 -56.49
CA SER A 674 0.57 48.43 -56.67
C SER A 674 -0.23 49.49 -55.92
N ARG A 675 -0.66 50.53 -56.65
CA ARG A 675 -1.63 51.55 -56.21
C ARG A 675 -3.07 51.00 -56.05
N GLY A 676 -3.29 49.69 -56.20
CA GLY A 676 -4.63 49.08 -56.26
C GLY A 676 -5.15 48.42 -54.98
N TYR A 677 -4.30 48.11 -53.99
CA TYR A 677 -4.74 47.28 -52.85
C TYR A 677 -5.65 48.03 -51.85
N SER A 678 -5.40 49.33 -51.64
CA SER A 678 -6.16 50.15 -50.69
C SER A 678 -7.58 50.51 -51.17
N SER A 679 -7.91 50.36 -52.45
CA SER A 679 -9.26 50.64 -52.98
C SER A 679 -10.17 49.43 -53.04
N PHE A 680 -9.65 48.21 -52.80
CA PHE A 680 -10.41 46.96 -52.92
C PHE A 680 -11.22 46.60 -51.67
N VAL A 681 -10.75 47.02 -50.49
CA VAL A 681 -11.23 46.56 -49.17
C VAL A 681 -12.45 47.32 -48.61
N PRO A 682 -12.71 48.63 -48.87
CA PRO A 682 -13.78 49.34 -48.16
C PRO A 682 -15.22 49.00 -48.59
N PHE A 683 -15.46 48.33 -49.73
CA PHE A 683 -16.79 48.33 -50.36
C PHE A 683 -17.69 47.12 -50.01
N PHE A 684 -17.17 46.09 -49.35
CA PHE A 684 -17.95 44.87 -49.04
C PHE A 684 -18.75 44.94 -47.73
N CYS A 685 -18.57 45.98 -46.91
CA CYS A 685 -19.31 46.15 -45.65
C CYS A 685 -20.74 46.69 -45.82
N THR A 686 -21.10 47.23 -47.00
CA THR A 686 -22.34 48.03 -47.13
C THR A 686 -23.60 47.23 -47.50
N SER A 687 -23.51 45.93 -47.78
CA SER A 687 -24.65 45.16 -48.32
C SER A 687 -25.33 44.18 -47.35
N LEU A 688 -25.00 44.17 -46.06
CA LEU A 688 -25.59 43.23 -45.08
C LEU A 688 -26.24 43.92 -43.85
N GLU A 689 -26.63 45.20 -43.97
CA GLU A 689 -27.47 45.86 -42.96
C GLU A 689 -28.96 45.76 -43.34
N THR A 690 -29.63 44.67 -42.96
CA THR A 690 -31.08 44.68 -42.66
C THR A 690 -31.43 43.49 -41.75
N GLY A 691 -31.07 43.60 -40.48
CA GLY A 691 -31.45 42.64 -39.45
C GLY A 691 -31.31 43.26 -38.07
N ARG A 692 -32.43 43.78 -37.56
CA ARG A 692 -32.58 44.45 -36.24
C ARG A 692 -31.99 43.58 -35.13
N GLU A 693 -30.88 44.02 -34.51
CA GLU A 693 -30.34 43.41 -33.29
C GLU A 693 -31.28 43.67 -32.11
N SER A 694 -31.66 42.61 -31.41
CA SER A 694 -32.23 42.67 -30.07
C SER A 694 -31.26 41.97 -29.13
N SER A 695 -30.57 42.73 -28.29
CA SER A 695 -29.67 42.23 -27.27
C SER A 695 -30.49 41.69 -26.08
N VAL A 696 -30.39 40.38 -25.83
CA VAL A 696 -30.88 39.74 -24.60
C VAL A 696 -29.65 39.21 -23.85
N PRO A 697 -29.47 39.49 -22.55
CA PRO A 697 -28.35 38.98 -21.77
C PRO A 697 -28.60 37.50 -21.43
N GLY A 698 -28.08 36.60 -22.27
CA GLY A 698 -28.17 35.14 -22.12
C GLY A 698 -27.00 34.55 -21.34
N LYS A 699 -27.30 33.91 -20.21
CA LYS A 699 -26.38 33.14 -19.38
C LYS A 699 -25.91 31.91 -20.16
N ARG A 700 -24.59 31.72 -20.33
CA ARG A 700 -23.99 30.56 -21.04
C ARG A 700 -24.46 29.23 -20.43
N ILE A 701 -25.43 28.56 -21.08
CA ILE A 701 -25.79 27.17 -20.79
C ILE A 701 -25.28 26.32 -21.95
N ILE A 702 -24.14 25.67 -21.74
CA ILE A 702 -23.63 24.63 -22.64
C ILE A 702 -24.57 23.42 -22.46
N HIS A 703 -25.42 23.12 -23.44
CA HIS A 703 -26.13 21.84 -23.46
C HIS A 703 -25.10 20.73 -23.71
N GLU A 704 -24.76 19.98 -22.66
CA GLU A 704 -23.99 18.74 -22.79
C GLU A 704 -24.86 17.72 -23.55
N GLY A 705 -24.60 17.55 -24.85
CA GLY A 705 -25.11 16.41 -25.61
C GLY A 705 -24.85 15.12 -24.86
N VAL A 706 -25.83 14.18 -24.89
CA VAL A 706 -25.80 12.93 -24.12
C VAL A 706 -24.47 12.19 -24.36
N ARG A 707 -23.52 12.33 -23.43
CA ARG A 707 -22.22 11.67 -23.48
C ARG A 707 -22.43 10.15 -23.39
N THR A 708 -21.63 9.38 -24.12
CA THR A 708 -21.49 7.94 -23.81
C THR A 708 -21.01 7.82 -22.38
N GLN A 709 -21.38 6.74 -21.71
CA GLN A 709 -21.10 6.68 -20.29
C GLN A 709 -19.62 6.48 -20.02
N VAL A 710 -19.18 7.03 -18.89
CA VAL A 710 -17.78 6.95 -18.43
C VAL A 710 -17.28 5.50 -18.44
N LEU A 711 -18.11 4.54 -18.00
CA LEU A 711 -17.72 3.14 -17.99
C LEU A 711 -17.50 2.58 -19.41
N THR A 712 -18.36 2.91 -20.37
CA THR A 712 -18.20 2.51 -21.77
C THR A 712 -16.94 3.13 -22.37
N GLN A 713 -16.67 4.42 -22.07
CA GLN A 713 -15.43 5.08 -22.48
C GLN A 713 -14.20 4.34 -21.92
N VAL A 714 -14.18 4.03 -20.62
CA VAL A 714 -13.10 3.26 -20.00
C VAL A 714 -12.94 1.89 -20.66
N MET A 715 -14.02 1.14 -20.91
CA MET A 715 -13.94 -0.18 -21.55
C MET A 715 -13.35 -0.12 -22.96
N VAL A 716 -13.77 0.85 -23.78
CA VAL A 716 -13.27 1.01 -25.15
C VAL A 716 -11.78 1.36 -25.13
N LEU A 717 -11.38 2.29 -24.25
CA LEU A 717 -10.00 2.70 -24.10
C LEU A 717 -9.12 1.56 -23.55
N CYS A 718 -9.60 0.80 -22.57
CA CYS A 718 -8.93 -0.40 -22.08
C CYS A 718 -8.76 -1.46 -23.18
N ARG A 719 -9.79 -1.70 -24.02
CA ARG A 719 -9.68 -2.60 -25.18
C ARG A 719 -8.60 -2.12 -26.15
N ARG A 720 -8.55 -0.81 -26.41
CA ARG A 720 -7.53 -0.18 -27.26
C ARG A 720 -6.12 -0.38 -26.70
N LEU A 721 -5.92 -0.08 -25.42
CA LEU A 721 -4.66 -0.26 -24.71
C LEU A 721 -4.22 -1.73 -24.69
N TRP A 722 -5.15 -2.66 -24.45
CA TRP A 722 -4.86 -4.10 -24.51
C TRP A 722 -4.37 -4.55 -25.89
N LEU A 723 -5.05 -4.13 -26.97
CA LEU A 723 -4.62 -4.43 -28.33
C LEU A 723 -3.24 -3.83 -28.63
N GLN A 724 -2.98 -2.61 -28.15
CA GLN A 724 -1.69 -1.95 -28.26
C GLN A 724 -0.60 -2.73 -27.53
N THR A 725 -0.80 -3.11 -26.26
CA THR A 725 0.17 -3.89 -25.48
C THR A 725 0.42 -5.27 -26.09
N LYS A 726 -0.62 -5.93 -26.63
CA LYS A 726 -0.48 -7.25 -27.27
C LYS A 726 0.34 -7.18 -28.57
N ARG A 727 0.18 -6.12 -29.37
CA ARG A 727 0.86 -5.95 -30.66
C ARG A 727 2.24 -5.29 -30.54
N GLU A 728 2.46 -4.54 -29.46
CA GLU A 728 3.73 -3.92 -29.12
C GLU A 728 4.16 -4.32 -27.69
N PRO A 729 4.61 -5.57 -27.50
CA PRO A 729 5.00 -6.06 -26.18
C PRO A 729 6.38 -5.55 -25.73
N THR A 730 7.14 -4.90 -26.63
CA THR A 730 8.55 -4.51 -26.42
C THR A 730 8.80 -3.80 -25.10
N GLY A 731 7.95 -2.82 -24.73
CA GLY A 731 8.08 -2.10 -23.47
C GLY A 731 7.86 -2.98 -22.23
N ALA A 732 6.80 -3.78 -22.22
CA ALA A 732 6.50 -4.68 -21.10
C ALA A 732 7.57 -5.79 -20.96
N VAL A 733 8.01 -6.37 -22.08
CA VAL A 733 9.06 -7.39 -22.11
C VAL A 733 10.39 -6.82 -21.61
N ALA A 734 10.75 -5.60 -22.01
CA ALA A 734 11.97 -4.94 -21.54
C ALA A 734 11.96 -4.73 -20.02
N HIS A 735 10.82 -4.34 -19.44
CA HIS A 735 10.67 -4.21 -17.99
C HIS A 735 10.77 -5.56 -17.25
N ILE A 736 10.14 -6.62 -17.78
CA ILE A 736 10.21 -7.96 -17.19
C ILE A 736 11.64 -8.51 -17.26
N LEU A 737 12.27 -8.44 -18.44
CA LEU A 737 13.65 -8.91 -18.63
C LEU A 737 14.63 -8.11 -17.76
N GLY A 738 14.46 -6.78 -17.71
CA GLY A 738 15.25 -5.90 -16.84
C GLY A 738 15.11 -6.28 -15.37
N ALA A 739 13.90 -6.58 -14.89
CA ALA A 739 13.68 -7.01 -13.51
C ALA A 739 14.35 -8.36 -13.20
N VAL A 740 14.33 -9.32 -14.13
CA VAL A 740 15.02 -10.60 -13.96
C VAL A 740 16.54 -10.42 -13.90
N ILE A 741 17.12 -9.69 -14.86
CA ILE A 741 18.58 -9.48 -14.93
C ILE A 741 19.08 -8.71 -13.70
N LEU A 742 18.42 -7.60 -13.37
CA LEU A 742 18.80 -6.77 -12.22
C LEU A 742 18.57 -7.51 -10.91
N GLY A 743 17.49 -8.30 -10.81
CA GLY A 743 17.19 -9.13 -9.65
C GLY A 743 18.25 -10.21 -9.42
N LEU A 744 18.66 -10.93 -10.46
CA LEU A 744 19.72 -11.95 -10.37
C LEU A 744 21.08 -11.32 -10.03
N PHE A 745 21.39 -10.17 -10.63
CA PHE A 745 22.63 -9.44 -10.35
C PHE A 745 22.68 -8.97 -8.89
N THR A 746 21.65 -8.26 -8.41
CA THR A 746 21.60 -7.75 -7.04
C THR A 746 21.45 -8.87 -6.02
N GLY A 747 20.63 -9.89 -6.30
CA GLY A 747 20.51 -11.07 -5.45
C GLY A 747 21.82 -11.87 -5.36
N GLY A 748 22.58 -11.96 -6.46
CA GLY A 748 23.91 -12.57 -6.46
C GLY A 748 24.96 -11.76 -5.71
N ALA A 749 24.92 -10.42 -5.83
CA ALA A 749 25.83 -9.53 -5.10
C ALA A 749 25.63 -9.60 -3.57
N PHE A 750 24.39 -9.82 -3.12
CA PHE A 750 24.02 -9.94 -1.71
C PHE A 750 23.67 -11.38 -1.32
N PHE A 751 24.28 -12.39 -1.94
CA PHE A 751 23.89 -13.79 -1.75
C PHE A 751 24.06 -14.26 -0.29
N GLN A 752 23.00 -14.80 0.31
CA GLN A 752 22.97 -15.45 1.63
C GLN A 752 23.73 -14.69 2.75
N VAL A 753 23.17 -13.55 3.15
CA VAL A 753 23.81 -12.63 4.10
C VAL A 753 23.80 -13.17 5.54
N LYS A 754 24.96 -13.15 6.21
CA LYS A 754 25.12 -13.61 7.61
C LYS A 754 24.63 -12.57 8.65
N LEU A 755 24.46 -12.98 9.91
CA LEU A 755 24.04 -12.12 11.04
C LEU A 755 25.20 -11.39 11.76
N THR A 756 26.30 -11.10 11.05
CA THR A 756 27.42 -10.30 11.57
C THR A 756 27.15 -8.80 11.43
N ILE A 757 27.99 -7.93 11.99
CA ILE A 757 27.84 -6.47 11.88
C ILE A 757 27.85 -6.02 10.41
N GLY A 758 28.80 -6.53 9.61
CA GLY A 758 28.85 -6.26 8.17
C GLY A 758 27.69 -6.89 7.40
N GLY A 759 27.22 -8.07 7.83
CA GLY A 759 26.05 -8.73 7.27
C GLY A 759 24.76 -7.92 7.48
N PHE A 760 24.59 -7.33 8.65
CA PHE A 760 23.46 -6.45 8.93
C PHE A 760 23.40 -5.23 7.99
N GLN A 761 24.54 -4.58 7.73
CA GLN A 761 24.62 -3.51 6.74
C GLN A 761 24.24 -3.99 5.33
N ASN A 762 24.71 -5.19 4.93
CA ASN A 762 24.37 -5.78 3.64
C ASN A 762 22.88 -6.15 3.51
N ARG A 763 22.23 -6.59 4.60
CA ARG A 763 20.77 -6.84 4.62
C ARG A 763 19.96 -5.57 4.38
N VAL A 764 20.25 -4.49 5.12
CA VAL A 764 19.54 -3.21 4.92
C VAL A 764 19.90 -2.59 3.57
N GLY A 765 21.16 -2.74 3.14
CA GLY A 765 21.64 -2.30 1.83
C GLY A 765 20.90 -2.98 0.68
N SER A 766 20.64 -4.28 0.73
CA SER A 766 19.92 -4.99 -0.32
C SER A 766 18.46 -4.53 -0.45
N MET A 767 17.79 -4.19 0.66
CA MET A 767 16.45 -3.60 0.65
C MET A 767 16.44 -2.23 -0.02
N PHE A 768 17.40 -1.38 0.36
CA PHE A 768 17.56 -0.04 -0.23
C PHE A 768 17.84 -0.12 -1.73
N PHE A 769 18.73 -1.02 -2.16
CA PHE A 769 19.01 -1.27 -3.57
C PHE A 769 17.76 -1.78 -4.32
N THR A 770 16.96 -2.65 -3.71
CA THR A 770 15.70 -3.13 -4.31
C THR A 770 14.74 -1.97 -4.59
N LEU A 771 14.51 -1.10 -3.60
CA LEU A 771 13.67 0.08 -3.77
C LEU A 771 14.26 1.05 -4.80
N LEU A 772 15.59 1.21 -4.82
CA LEU A 772 16.27 2.05 -5.81
C LEU A 772 16.04 1.56 -7.25
N LEU A 773 16.18 0.25 -7.49
CA LEU A 773 15.94 -0.34 -8.82
C LEU A 773 14.49 -0.13 -9.27
N LEU A 774 13.52 -0.27 -8.36
CA LEU A 774 12.12 0.02 -8.65
C LEU A 774 11.91 1.50 -9.00
N ALA A 775 12.53 2.42 -8.26
CA ALA A 775 12.44 3.85 -8.53
C ALA A 775 13.06 4.25 -9.88
N PHE A 776 14.19 3.65 -10.28
CA PHE A 776 14.77 3.85 -11.62
C PHE A 776 13.86 3.30 -12.72
N SER A 777 13.27 2.12 -12.51
CA SER A 777 12.33 1.54 -13.48
C SER A 777 11.11 2.44 -13.70
N ALA A 778 10.71 3.23 -12.69
CA ALA A 778 9.59 4.16 -12.71
C ALA A 778 9.75 5.33 -13.71
N LEU A 779 10.97 5.68 -14.12
CA LEU A 779 11.23 6.79 -15.06
C LEU A 779 10.55 6.59 -16.43
N SER A 780 10.29 5.34 -16.83
CA SER A 780 9.59 5.05 -18.09
C SER A 780 8.16 5.60 -18.13
N ALA A 781 7.54 5.94 -16.99
CA ALA A 781 6.21 6.55 -16.96
C ALA A 781 6.20 7.93 -17.66
N VAL A 782 7.30 8.68 -17.55
CA VAL A 782 7.45 10.01 -18.17
C VAL A 782 7.34 9.90 -19.69
N THR A 783 8.03 8.93 -20.29
CA THR A 783 8.06 8.74 -21.74
C THR A 783 6.73 8.21 -22.26
N GLY A 784 6.09 7.31 -21.51
CA GLY A 784 4.77 6.75 -21.84
C GLY A 784 3.67 7.80 -21.96
N ILE A 785 3.56 8.70 -20.96
CA ILE A 785 2.54 9.77 -20.98
C ILE A 785 2.82 10.79 -22.07
N ASN A 786 4.08 11.19 -22.28
CA ASN A 786 4.43 12.13 -23.34
C ASN A 786 4.10 11.59 -24.73
N ALA A 787 4.32 10.30 -24.97
CA ALA A 787 3.97 9.66 -26.23
C ALA A 787 2.44 9.60 -26.48
N ALA A 788 1.65 9.42 -25.42
CA ALA A 788 0.18 9.34 -25.52
C ALA A 788 -0.51 10.73 -25.56
N ARG A 789 0.20 11.79 -25.17
CA ARG A 789 -0.34 13.15 -25.00
C ARG A 789 -0.98 13.72 -26.26
N THR A 790 -0.29 13.66 -27.39
CA THR A 790 -0.73 14.30 -28.65
C THR A 790 -2.05 13.72 -29.16
N LEU A 791 -2.17 12.38 -29.13
CA LEU A 791 -3.41 11.70 -29.48
C LEU A 791 -4.54 12.05 -28.49
N MET A 792 -4.23 12.04 -27.19
CA MET A 792 -5.21 12.32 -26.13
C MET A 792 -5.76 13.74 -26.19
N GLU A 793 -4.91 14.75 -26.34
CA GLU A 793 -5.32 16.16 -26.39
C GLU A 793 -6.24 16.40 -27.59
N ARG A 794 -5.99 15.74 -28.72
CA ARG A 794 -6.81 15.82 -29.93
C ARG A 794 -8.16 15.10 -29.80
N GLU A 795 -8.17 13.84 -29.37
CA GLU A 795 -9.43 13.09 -29.17
C GLU A 795 -10.33 13.74 -28.11
N ARG A 796 -9.71 14.40 -27.12
CA ARG A 796 -10.42 15.24 -26.15
C ARG A 796 -10.93 16.53 -26.78
N GLY A 797 -10.14 17.19 -27.64
CA GLY A 797 -10.54 18.39 -28.39
C GLY A 797 -11.75 18.15 -29.30
N SER A 798 -11.87 16.96 -29.87
CA SER A 798 -13.04 16.53 -30.67
C SER A 798 -14.21 16.00 -29.84
N GLY A 799 -14.14 16.03 -28.51
CA GLY A 799 -15.24 15.63 -27.63
C GLY A 799 -15.52 14.11 -27.57
N MET A 800 -14.57 13.25 -27.97
CA MET A 800 -14.78 11.79 -27.98
C MET A 800 -14.90 11.19 -26.58
N TYR A 801 -14.06 11.64 -25.63
CA TYR A 801 -14.08 11.17 -24.24
C TYR A 801 -13.57 12.25 -23.26
N GLY A 802 -13.91 12.07 -21.98
CA GLY A 802 -13.42 12.92 -20.89
C GLY A 802 -12.00 12.56 -20.41
N PRO A 803 -11.31 13.46 -19.69
CA PRO A 803 -9.94 13.24 -19.23
C PRO A 803 -9.81 12.07 -18.23
N LEU A 804 -10.79 11.90 -17.34
CA LEU A 804 -10.79 10.84 -16.32
C LEU A 804 -10.86 9.43 -16.90
N PRO A 805 -11.80 9.09 -17.82
CA PRO A 805 -11.84 7.76 -18.45
C PRO A 805 -10.51 7.37 -19.10
N TRP A 806 -9.85 8.31 -19.79
CA TRP A 806 -8.54 8.07 -20.37
C TRP A 806 -7.48 7.81 -19.29
N LEU A 807 -7.40 8.66 -18.27
CA LEU A 807 -6.41 8.52 -17.21
C LEU A 807 -6.55 7.17 -16.49
N VAL A 808 -7.77 6.78 -16.12
CA VAL A 808 -8.04 5.51 -15.44
C VAL A 808 -7.62 4.33 -16.30
N SER A 809 -7.99 4.34 -17.59
CA SER A 809 -7.60 3.27 -18.51
C SER A 809 -6.08 3.19 -18.69
N HIS A 810 -5.40 4.33 -18.84
CA HIS A 810 -3.96 4.38 -19.04
C HIS A 810 -3.17 3.94 -17.80
N LEU A 811 -3.55 4.45 -16.62
CA LEU A 811 -2.94 4.07 -15.34
C LEU A 811 -3.15 2.59 -15.03
N ALA A 812 -4.33 2.03 -15.28
CA ALA A 812 -4.58 0.62 -15.00
C ALA A 812 -3.58 -0.29 -15.73
N PHE A 813 -3.26 0.02 -16.99
CA PHE A 813 -2.30 -0.75 -17.77
C PHE A 813 -0.85 -0.47 -17.39
N ASP A 814 -0.46 0.80 -17.17
CA ASP A 814 0.91 1.12 -16.74
C ASP A 814 1.22 0.52 -15.36
N LEU A 815 0.35 0.75 -14.37
CA LEU A 815 0.56 0.27 -13.00
C LEU A 815 0.59 -1.25 -12.91
N PHE A 816 -0.25 -1.95 -13.66
CA PHE A 816 -0.29 -3.40 -13.62
C PHE A 816 0.88 -4.03 -14.39
N PHE A 817 1.03 -3.71 -15.68
CA PHE A 817 1.99 -4.41 -16.55
C PHE A 817 3.43 -3.90 -16.39
N LEU A 818 3.63 -2.59 -16.19
CA LEU A 818 4.96 -1.99 -16.15
C LEU A 818 5.49 -1.76 -14.73
N ARG A 819 4.63 -1.76 -13.70
CA ARG A 819 5.06 -1.55 -12.29
C ARG A 819 4.90 -2.81 -11.44
N ALA A 820 3.68 -3.30 -11.28
CA ALA A 820 3.39 -4.38 -10.34
C ALA A 820 4.06 -5.71 -10.72
N ILE A 821 3.95 -6.15 -11.99
CA ILE A 821 4.56 -7.41 -12.44
C ILE A 821 6.09 -7.40 -12.29
N PRO A 822 6.84 -6.40 -12.80
CA PRO A 822 8.28 -6.32 -12.58
C PRO A 822 8.67 -6.24 -11.10
N ALA A 823 7.89 -5.53 -10.28
CA ALA A 823 8.16 -5.43 -8.83
C ALA A 823 8.01 -6.78 -8.13
N VAL A 824 6.99 -7.58 -8.47
CA VAL A 824 6.79 -8.94 -7.96
C VAL A 824 7.96 -9.83 -8.34
N ILE A 825 8.35 -9.84 -9.62
CA ILE A 825 9.45 -10.67 -10.12
C ILE A 825 10.77 -10.30 -9.43
N LEU A 826 11.11 -9.01 -9.39
CA LEU A 826 12.31 -8.51 -8.74
C LEU A 826 12.35 -8.90 -7.26
N THR A 827 11.23 -8.72 -6.56
CA THR A 827 11.10 -9.03 -5.13
C THR A 827 11.29 -10.53 -4.87
N ILE A 828 10.63 -11.39 -5.65
CA ILE A 828 10.76 -12.85 -5.50
C ILE A 828 12.23 -13.27 -5.64
N ILE A 829 12.93 -12.78 -6.66
CA ILE A 829 14.32 -13.17 -6.91
C ILE A 829 15.22 -12.69 -5.76
N ILE A 830 15.16 -11.40 -5.42
CA ILE A 830 16.06 -10.81 -4.41
C ILE A 830 15.78 -11.39 -3.02
N TYR A 831 14.50 -11.55 -2.64
CA TYR A 831 14.12 -11.99 -1.29
C TYR A 831 14.78 -13.32 -0.91
N TRP A 832 14.66 -14.31 -1.79
CA TRP A 832 15.19 -15.66 -1.56
C TRP A 832 16.70 -15.76 -1.79
N MET A 833 17.27 -15.03 -2.74
CA MET A 833 18.72 -15.06 -2.98
C MET A 833 19.52 -14.42 -1.84
N VAL A 834 19.00 -13.33 -1.26
CA VAL A 834 19.66 -12.63 -0.15
C VAL A 834 19.60 -13.44 1.15
N GLY A 835 18.60 -14.31 1.30
CA GLY A 835 18.36 -15.05 2.55
C GLY A 835 17.71 -14.17 3.62
N LEU A 836 16.73 -13.36 3.22
CA LEU A 836 15.84 -12.62 4.15
C LEU A 836 14.96 -13.59 4.96
N ALA A 837 14.21 -13.10 5.95
CA ALA A 837 13.45 -13.94 6.87
C ALA A 837 12.59 -15.00 6.16
N HIS A 838 12.54 -16.23 6.69
CA HIS A 838 11.83 -17.33 6.01
C HIS A 838 10.32 -17.39 6.28
N ASP A 839 9.80 -16.49 7.12
CA ASP A 839 8.38 -16.47 7.47
C ASP A 839 7.51 -15.93 6.32
N ALA A 840 6.44 -16.66 6.01
CA ALA A 840 5.55 -16.34 4.89
C ALA A 840 4.88 -14.97 5.07
N ALA A 841 4.52 -14.61 6.31
CA ALA A 841 3.92 -13.30 6.60
C ALA A 841 4.87 -12.15 6.22
N ARG A 842 6.15 -12.27 6.61
CA ARG A 842 7.20 -11.29 6.34
C ARG A 842 7.46 -11.14 4.84
N PHE A 843 7.42 -12.23 4.09
CA PHE A 843 7.55 -12.20 2.62
C PHE A 843 6.42 -11.41 1.95
N PHE A 844 5.15 -11.71 2.27
CA PHE A 844 4.02 -11.01 1.66
C PHE A 844 3.96 -9.53 2.10
N GLU A 845 4.33 -9.22 3.34
CA GLU A 845 4.43 -7.84 3.82
C GLU A 845 5.53 -7.04 3.11
N PHE A 846 6.68 -7.67 2.81
CA PHE A 846 7.74 -7.07 2.01
C PHE A 846 7.26 -6.81 0.57
N MET A 847 6.65 -7.81 -0.07
CA MET A 847 6.17 -7.72 -1.45
C MET A 847 5.07 -6.66 -1.61
N LEU A 848 4.17 -6.52 -0.62
CA LEU A 848 3.15 -5.48 -0.64
C LEU A 848 3.77 -4.08 -0.69
N ILE A 849 4.77 -3.81 0.16
CA ILE A 849 5.43 -2.50 0.21
C ILE A 849 6.16 -2.20 -1.11
N THR A 850 6.86 -3.17 -1.69
CA THR A 850 7.57 -2.95 -2.95
C THR A 850 6.62 -2.69 -4.12
N ILE A 851 5.46 -3.35 -4.18
CA ILE A 851 4.42 -3.07 -5.19
C ILE A 851 3.85 -1.66 -5.00
N VAL A 852 3.42 -1.32 -3.78
CA VAL A 852 2.82 0.00 -3.49
C VAL A 852 3.82 1.12 -3.83
N PHE A 853 5.08 0.95 -3.43
CA PHE A 853 6.13 1.91 -3.76
C PHE A 853 6.40 2.03 -5.26
N ALA A 854 6.45 0.91 -5.99
CA ALA A 854 6.65 0.93 -7.44
C ALA A 854 5.51 1.64 -8.18
N CYS A 855 4.26 1.44 -7.72
CA CYS A 855 3.10 2.16 -8.25
C CYS A 855 3.19 3.67 -7.93
N ASP A 856 3.51 4.05 -6.69
CA ASP A 856 3.65 5.45 -6.29
C ASP A 856 4.76 6.17 -7.06
N ALA A 857 5.92 5.53 -7.23
CA ALA A 857 7.01 6.04 -8.04
C ALA A 857 6.59 6.22 -9.51
N GLY A 858 5.82 5.28 -10.06
CA GLY A 858 5.25 5.39 -11.41
C GLY A 858 4.32 6.60 -11.56
N ILE A 859 3.40 6.80 -10.61
CA ILE A 859 2.45 7.93 -10.61
C ILE A 859 3.20 9.26 -10.45
N THR A 860 4.20 9.32 -9.58
CA THR A 860 5.01 10.53 -9.37
C THR A 860 5.74 10.94 -10.67
N ASN A 861 6.34 9.99 -11.37
CA ASN A 861 6.97 10.22 -12.66
C ASN A 861 5.93 10.58 -13.75
N ALA A 862 4.74 9.98 -13.70
CA ALA A 862 3.64 10.36 -14.57
C ALA A 862 3.20 11.83 -14.40
N ILE A 863 3.14 12.33 -13.16
CA ILE A 863 2.85 13.75 -12.88
C ILE A 863 3.87 14.66 -13.56
N LEU A 864 5.17 14.34 -13.44
CA LEU A 864 6.23 15.11 -14.11
C LEU A 864 6.08 15.09 -15.64
N GLY A 865 5.69 13.95 -16.21
CA GLY A 865 5.39 13.83 -17.65
C GLY A 865 4.21 14.70 -18.12
N VAL A 866 3.22 14.95 -17.24
CA VAL A 866 2.11 15.86 -17.55
C VAL A 866 2.50 17.32 -17.39
N LEU A 867 3.22 17.66 -16.32
CA LEU A 867 3.63 19.02 -15.96
C LEU A 867 4.54 19.64 -17.03
N PHE A 868 5.50 18.87 -17.54
CA PHE A 868 6.46 19.35 -18.53
C PHE A 868 6.09 18.85 -19.93
N ARG A 869 5.85 19.77 -20.88
CA ARG A 869 5.59 19.43 -22.30
C ARG A 869 6.82 18.90 -23.04
N ASN A 870 8.00 19.39 -22.67
CA ASN A 870 9.26 18.98 -23.29
C ASN A 870 9.79 17.71 -22.62
N LEU A 871 9.90 16.62 -23.38
CA LEU A 871 10.34 15.32 -22.88
C LEU A 871 11.69 15.38 -22.15
N SER A 872 12.68 16.07 -22.70
CA SER A 872 14.02 16.20 -22.11
C SER A 872 13.98 16.89 -20.74
N THR A 873 13.16 17.94 -20.60
CA THR A 873 13.01 18.64 -19.31
C THR A 873 12.30 17.80 -18.27
N ALA A 874 11.33 16.99 -18.69
CA ALA A 874 10.61 16.08 -17.81
C ALA A 874 11.54 14.99 -17.26
N ILE A 875 12.36 14.38 -18.11
CA ILE A 875 13.35 13.36 -17.72
C ILE A 875 14.40 13.94 -16.78
N LEU A 876 14.90 15.15 -17.06
CA LEU A 876 15.86 15.83 -16.18
C LEU A 876 15.28 16.08 -14.79
N CYS A 877 14.04 16.59 -14.71
CA CYS A 877 13.36 16.81 -13.43
C CYS A 877 13.09 15.50 -12.68
N ALA A 878 12.73 14.43 -13.39
CA ALA A 878 12.56 13.09 -12.81
C ALA A 878 13.85 12.54 -12.21
N GLY A 879 14.99 12.72 -12.90
CA GLY A 879 16.30 12.35 -12.39
C GLY A 879 16.70 13.13 -11.13
N LEU A 880 16.45 14.45 -11.11
CA LEU A 880 16.70 15.28 -9.92
C LEU A 880 15.82 14.87 -8.73
N LEU A 881 14.54 14.58 -8.97
CA LEU A 881 13.62 14.10 -7.94
C LEU A 881 14.07 12.72 -7.40
N LEU A 882 14.57 11.84 -8.26
CA LEU A 882 15.11 10.54 -7.83
C LEU A 882 16.33 10.69 -6.92
N ILE A 883 17.27 11.57 -7.26
CA ILE A 883 18.45 11.85 -6.42
C ILE A 883 18.01 12.42 -5.07
N PHE A 884 17.04 13.33 -5.07
CA PHE A 884 16.44 13.87 -3.84
C PHE A 884 15.83 12.76 -2.97
N GLN A 885 15.04 11.86 -3.57
CA GLN A 885 14.47 10.72 -2.85
C GLN A 885 15.56 9.81 -2.26
N LEU A 886 16.62 9.53 -3.03
CA LEU A 886 17.75 8.69 -2.59
C LEU A 886 18.47 9.26 -1.36
N GLY A 887 18.76 10.55 -1.37
CA GLY A 887 19.49 11.22 -0.28
C GLY A 887 18.74 11.17 1.05
N PHE A 888 17.42 11.43 1.01
CA PHE A 888 16.58 11.51 2.21
C PHE A 888 15.86 10.19 2.58
N ALA A 889 16.25 9.07 1.97
CA ALA A 889 15.67 7.75 2.25
C ALA A 889 15.97 7.23 3.68
N GLY A 890 16.99 7.77 4.36
CA GLY A 890 17.40 7.35 5.70
C GLY A 890 18.49 6.28 5.76
N PHE A 891 18.98 5.84 4.59
CA PHE A 891 20.12 4.92 4.47
C PHE A 891 21.47 5.64 4.32
N LEU A 892 21.58 6.55 3.33
CA LEU A 892 22.82 7.30 3.05
C LEU A 892 23.05 8.43 4.06
N LEU A 893 21.96 9.07 4.50
CA LEU A 893 21.98 10.13 5.50
C LEU A 893 21.14 9.68 6.70
N ASN A 894 21.72 9.75 7.91
CA ASN A 894 20.95 9.50 9.12
C ASN A 894 19.99 10.67 9.38
N VAL A 895 18.68 10.42 9.29
CA VAL A 895 17.65 11.47 9.38
C VAL A 895 17.64 12.16 10.75
N LYS A 896 18.08 11.47 11.82
CA LYS A 896 18.09 12.02 13.18
C LYS A 896 19.19 13.06 13.37
N THR A 897 20.30 12.95 12.66
CA THR A 897 21.43 13.90 12.75
C THR A 897 21.26 15.13 11.84
N LEU A 898 20.30 15.10 10.91
CA LEU A 898 20.03 16.25 10.03
C LEU A 898 19.58 17.48 10.83
N PRO A 899 20.04 18.70 10.43
CA PRO A 899 19.57 19.96 10.99
C PRO A 899 18.04 20.05 10.90
N LYS A 900 17.40 20.62 11.95
CA LYS A 900 15.94 20.74 12.03
C LYS A 900 15.32 21.41 10.79
N VAL A 901 16.04 22.37 10.19
CA VAL A 901 15.60 23.12 8.99
C VAL A 901 15.48 22.23 7.74
N LEU A 902 16.30 21.18 7.61
CA LEU A 902 16.26 20.28 6.45
C LEU A 902 15.49 18.98 6.72
N ARG A 903 15.18 18.68 7.97
CA ARG A 903 14.57 17.41 8.38
C ARG A 903 13.18 17.17 7.77
N TRP A 904 12.38 18.22 7.58
CA TRP A 904 11.03 18.09 7.03
C TRP A 904 11.03 17.60 5.57
N LEU A 905 12.10 17.82 4.80
CA LEU A 905 12.24 17.31 3.43
C LEU A 905 12.15 15.79 3.37
N SER A 906 12.63 15.11 4.40
CA SER A 906 12.53 13.65 4.52
C SER A 906 11.08 13.15 4.58
N TRP A 907 10.13 13.99 5.00
CA TRP A 907 8.71 13.64 5.06
C TRP A 907 8.04 13.60 3.69
N LEU A 908 8.63 14.26 2.69
CA LEU A 908 8.16 14.26 1.30
C LEU A 908 8.66 13.06 0.49
N CYS A 909 9.57 12.25 1.05
CA CYS A 909 10.22 11.16 0.31
C CYS A 909 9.50 9.82 0.54
N PRO A 910 8.78 9.26 -0.46
CA PRO A 910 8.09 7.98 -0.32
C PRO A 910 9.05 6.81 -0.06
N ILE A 911 10.24 6.84 -0.66
CA ILE A 911 11.26 5.79 -0.47
C ILE A 911 11.71 5.63 1.00
N ARG A 912 11.65 6.70 1.80
CA ARG A 912 11.95 6.66 3.24
C ARG A 912 10.98 5.76 3.98
N TYR A 913 9.68 5.94 3.73
CA TYR A 913 8.64 5.14 4.38
C TYR A 913 8.68 3.70 3.91
N ALA A 914 8.98 3.47 2.62
CA ALA A 914 9.13 2.13 2.07
C ALA A 914 10.32 1.39 2.71
N LEU A 915 11.46 2.07 2.84
CA LEU A 915 12.64 1.50 3.48
C LEU A 915 12.43 1.23 4.98
N GLU A 916 11.82 2.17 5.72
CA GLU A 916 11.53 1.95 7.14
C GLU A 916 10.51 0.82 7.34
N ALA A 917 9.50 0.68 6.46
CA ALA A 917 8.53 -0.42 6.52
C ALA A 917 9.20 -1.78 6.26
N VAL A 918 9.96 -1.90 5.17
CA VAL A 918 10.66 -3.14 4.81
C VAL A 918 11.75 -3.48 5.84
N GLY A 919 12.48 -2.48 6.34
CA GLY A 919 13.49 -2.64 7.36
C GLY A 919 12.91 -3.11 8.69
N THR A 920 11.84 -2.48 9.19
CA THR A 920 11.17 -2.94 10.43
C THR A 920 10.57 -4.33 10.30
N ASN A 921 10.09 -4.69 9.10
CA ASN A 921 9.58 -6.02 8.82
C ASN A 921 10.67 -7.11 8.89
N GLU A 922 11.86 -6.88 8.31
CA GLU A 922 12.94 -7.87 8.34
C GLU A 922 13.65 -7.92 9.70
N LEU A 923 13.90 -6.77 10.31
CA LEU A 923 14.82 -6.65 11.44
C LEU A 923 14.20 -7.07 12.79
N GLU A 924 12.89 -7.27 12.83
CA GLU A 924 12.17 -7.64 14.05
C GLU A 924 12.54 -9.07 14.49
N GLY A 925 13.02 -9.21 15.73
CA GLY A 925 13.38 -10.51 16.32
C GLY A 925 14.77 -11.04 15.92
N LEU A 926 15.56 -10.29 15.15
CA LEU A 926 16.95 -10.65 14.82
C LEU A 926 17.94 -10.16 15.90
N SER A 927 19.00 -10.94 16.11
CA SER A 927 20.15 -10.56 16.94
C SER A 927 21.43 -10.53 16.10
N ILE A 928 22.28 -9.54 16.36
CA ILE A 928 23.62 -9.44 15.78
C ILE A 928 24.51 -10.39 16.58
N VAL A 929 25.09 -11.37 15.90
CA VAL A 929 26.02 -12.35 16.47
C VAL A 929 27.38 -12.15 15.79
N ASP A 930 28.31 -11.53 16.52
CA ASP A 930 29.64 -11.24 15.99
C ASP A 930 30.72 -11.39 17.08
N ASN A 931 31.99 -11.44 16.67
CA ASN A 931 33.13 -11.49 17.57
C ASN A 931 34.07 -10.30 17.28
N LEU A 932 33.94 -9.23 18.06
CA LEU A 932 34.81 -8.05 17.94
C LEU A 932 36.02 -8.24 18.85
N SER A 933 37.20 -8.43 18.26
CA SER A 933 38.48 -8.49 18.97
C SER A 933 38.54 -9.56 20.08
N GLY A 934 37.85 -10.69 19.90
CA GLY A 934 37.81 -11.80 20.86
C GLY A 934 36.64 -11.75 21.85
N VAL A 935 35.80 -10.71 21.80
CA VAL A 935 34.57 -10.60 22.59
C VAL A 935 33.36 -10.96 21.73
N ALA A 936 32.67 -12.04 22.11
CA ALA A 936 31.40 -12.44 21.50
C ALA A 936 30.30 -11.43 21.88
N ILE A 937 29.74 -10.77 20.87
CA ILE A 937 28.65 -9.82 20.99
C ILE A 937 27.39 -10.49 20.44
N ASN A 938 26.42 -10.71 21.33
CA ASN A 938 25.07 -11.12 20.96
C ASN A 938 24.11 -10.02 21.43
N THR A 939 23.75 -9.12 20.51
CA THR A 939 22.89 -7.96 20.84
C THR A 939 21.64 -7.96 19.96
N PRO A 940 20.44 -7.75 20.53
CA PRO A 940 19.22 -7.65 19.76
C PRO A 940 19.25 -6.40 18.88
N VAL A 941 18.78 -6.54 17.64
CA VAL A 941 18.80 -5.48 16.63
C VAL A 941 17.94 -4.27 17.04
N SER A 942 16.93 -4.47 17.90
CA SER A 942 16.08 -3.40 18.44
C SER A 942 16.85 -2.31 19.20
N LEU A 943 18.03 -2.64 19.76
CA LEU A 943 18.88 -1.65 20.44
C LEU A 943 19.69 -0.79 19.47
N VAL A 944 19.98 -1.30 18.27
CA VAL A 944 20.94 -0.70 17.32
C VAL A 944 20.21 0.00 16.16
N ALA A 945 19.12 -0.58 15.65
CA ALA A 945 18.38 -0.07 14.50
C ALA A 945 17.84 1.38 14.66
N PRO A 946 17.32 1.79 15.83
CA PRO A 946 16.87 3.18 16.03
C PRO A 946 18.01 4.20 16.02
N GLY A 947 19.21 3.80 16.45
CA GLY A 947 20.40 4.67 16.49
C GLY A 947 21.04 4.85 15.11
N LEU A 948 21.21 3.76 14.36
CA LEU A 948 21.88 3.79 13.05
C LEU A 948 21.01 4.37 11.94
N PHE A 949 19.76 3.90 11.81
CA PHE A 949 18.90 4.22 10.67
C PHE A 949 17.71 5.11 11.02
N GLY A 950 17.48 5.35 12.32
CA GLY A 950 16.35 6.13 12.78
C GLY A 950 15.00 5.42 12.68
N PHE A 951 14.99 4.11 12.44
CA PHE A 951 13.76 3.31 12.37
C PHE A 951 13.03 3.31 13.71
N THR A 952 11.71 3.40 13.64
CA THR A 952 10.84 3.33 14.82
C THR A 952 10.24 1.93 14.97
N ASP A 953 10.19 1.40 16.18
CA ASP A 953 9.63 0.07 16.44
C ASP A 953 8.13 0.04 16.08
N ASN A 954 7.65 -1.08 15.54
CA ASN A 954 6.25 -1.27 15.11
C ASN A 954 5.75 -0.28 14.03
N ALA A 955 6.63 0.30 13.22
CA ALA A 955 6.25 1.32 12.23
C ALA A 955 5.64 0.81 10.91
N TYR A 956 5.64 -0.51 10.66
CA TYR A 956 5.21 -1.10 9.39
C TYR A 956 3.85 -0.58 8.90
N TYR A 957 2.79 -0.75 9.70
CA TYR A 957 1.43 -0.38 9.31
C TYR A 957 1.24 1.14 9.17
N ARG A 958 1.91 1.93 10.02
CA ARG A 958 1.92 3.39 9.90
C ARG A 958 2.47 3.81 8.54
N ASN A 959 3.62 3.25 8.17
CA ASN A 959 4.29 3.57 6.93
C ASN A 959 3.53 3.04 5.70
N LEU A 960 2.91 1.86 5.80
CA LEU A 960 2.00 1.33 4.78
C LEU A 960 0.82 2.27 4.54
N LEU A 961 0.17 2.77 5.61
CA LEU A 961 -0.94 3.73 5.48
C LEU A 961 -0.48 5.06 4.89
N VAL A 962 0.69 5.57 5.30
CA VAL A 962 1.24 6.81 4.73
C VAL A 962 1.55 6.63 3.23
N LEU A 963 2.10 5.49 2.81
CA LEU A 963 2.35 5.20 1.40
C LEU A 963 1.05 5.02 0.60
N ALA A 964 0.14 4.18 1.08
CA ALA A 964 -1.07 3.81 0.34
C ALA A 964 -2.16 4.90 0.36
N LEU A 965 -2.40 5.55 1.50
CA LEU A 965 -3.44 6.57 1.62
C LEU A 965 -2.88 7.99 1.49
N GLY A 966 -1.68 8.25 2.04
CA GLY A 966 -1.06 9.57 1.99
C GLY A 966 -0.53 9.89 0.59
N PHE A 967 0.47 9.14 0.13
CA PHE A 967 1.14 9.41 -1.14
C PHE A 967 0.33 8.95 -2.35
N LEU A 968 -0.07 7.67 -2.41
CA LEU A 968 -0.68 7.12 -3.61
C LEU A 968 -2.01 7.81 -3.97
N LEU A 969 -2.90 8.06 -3.02
CA LEU A 969 -4.15 8.81 -3.29
C LEU A 969 -3.89 10.28 -3.61
N ALA A 970 -2.98 10.96 -2.89
CA ALA A 970 -2.67 12.36 -3.17
C ALA A 970 -2.06 12.53 -4.57
N HIS A 971 -1.10 11.67 -4.94
CA HIS A 971 -0.49 11.68 -6.26
C HIS A 971 -1.50 11.33 -7.36
N LEU A 972 -2.42 10.38 -7.15
CA LEU A 972 -3.52 10.12 -8.09
C LEU A 972 -4.43 11.34 -8.28
N LEU A 973 -4.77 12.05 -7.20
CA LEU A 973 -5.59 13.26 -7.27
C LEU A 973 -4.85 14.40 -7.99
N ILE A 974 -3.57 14.62 -7.66
CA ILE A 974 -2.72 15.61 -8.33
C ILE A 974 -2.61 15.29 -9.83
N LEU A 975 -2.39 14.02 -10.18
CA LEU A 975 -2.33 13.58 -11.57
C LEU A 975 -3.67 13.79 -12.28
N GLY A 976 -4.80 13.46 -11.62
CA GLY A 976 -6.14 13.72 -12.14
C GLY A 976 -6.40 15.19 -12.45
N LEU A 977 -6.06 16.08 -11.52
CA LEU A 977 -6.16 17.52 -11.71
C LEU A 977 -5.20 18.02 -12.81
N ALA A 978 -3.95 17.55 -12.81
CA ALA A 978 -2.96 17.91 -13.81
C ALA A 978 -3.43 17.52 -15.23
N VAL A 979 -3.94 16.32 -15.42
CA VAL A 979 -4.51 15.89 -16.71
C VAL A 979 -5.74 16.71 -17.07
N HIS A 980 -6.61 17.00 -16.10
CA HIS A 980 -7.82 17.79 -16.35
C HIS A 980 -7.47 19.21 -16.85
N TYR A 981 -6.54 19.91 -16.20
CA TYR A 981 -6.22 21.31 -16.47
C TYR A 981 -5.07 21.55 -17.46
N LEU A 982 -4.06 20.68 -17.51
CA LEU A 982 -2.85 20.86 -18.31
C LEU A 982 -2.83 20.05 -19.61
N MET A 983 -3.48 18.89 -19.67
CA MET A 983 -3.62 18.10 -20.91
C MET A 983 -4.89 18.51 -21.67
N ARG A 984 -4.92 19.78 -22.06
CA ARG A 984 -5.91 20.33 -22.97
C ARG A 984 -5.15 20.89 -24.17
N GLU A 985 -5.73 20.73 -25.35
CA GLU A 985 -5.28 21.42 -26.54
C GLU A 985 -5.22 22.93 -26.23
N ARG A 986 -4.02 23.51 -26.26
CA ARG A 986 -3.78 24.96 -26.19
C ARG A 986 -3.20 25.33 -27.56
N ARG A 987 -3.96 26.07 -28.36
CA ARG A 987 -3.54 26.56 -29.68
C ARG A 987 -3.64 28.07 -29.72
#